data_AF-A0A1Y2G198-F1
#
_entry.id   AF-A0A1Y2G198-F1
#
_cell.length_a   1.000
_cell.length_b   1.000
_cell.length_c   1.000
_cell.angle_alpha   90.00
_cell.angle_beta   90.00
_cell.angle_gamma   90.00
#
_symmetry.space_group_name_H-M   'P 1'
#
loop_
_entity.id
_entity.type
_entity.pdbx_description
1 polymer ?
#
loop_
_entity_poly.entity_id
_entity_poly.type
_entity_poly.pdbx_seq_one_letter_code
_entity_poly.pdbx_strand_id
1 'polypeptide(L)'
;MPSPPTESYEKKEGANEVSSSTNEPKSLEPTELKIFCIVDGEATSFLVKILSNSSVDELKQAIYSPARFGNIPPEKLTLYKVSIPDEGKTVVESEIESKEALTVASRELGDIFNSELPKETIHVLVKPPQKGPRALELNDEDERLWLERIKKGFFQGKVKQFLESYANGDLKLPLTGGVVSGLPKVPRRGTPSEKKEWPSLLLLSPSTSLNNTIYHPCEEAIKKIYEDDPRQLSLFGVSGCGKTRTVIEILSQKWGIYLNASSTDRGSNDLTSLAKFMQEANLARLYNNQDKAENGLNTQAITHCLLLSRLLIFQHCLGLNKNLTCESLMLLQVCPSAFSKEVPDIFDKLFNTIAASFHEGGVGRGNVRRVVQKAFEQVQSQLNPSTKILIVVDEAQNFSRVFEKRFQSNLPDSRPRPLLSPVVHGLETVTTDSQHVCIIPCGTGLSLNDLQWLEDSGAEAKGTKEPDGGQSYRITNFSGWSSIAQITEYLERLKDQVTTGREKIDEMIPPAAVDTMYRLLRGRFRPIISVIEGTIWKHNAIEETKREQNEPGSQEEPIWMKEIKDVQQRLTTCPGDLNQRKRGNLCSDFHHAMKTLNVEEEQKSEMLYLVKLALVRMVLFGAQTVIPKELPQLVESALGRMEFIKSKSSEYRTVIDEPFVFLAVHNYFQKSDPGFHNMIVTYWTFTKDPKIHGKFWEYQVPLSLINIFHNKTLAKKMFPKNAPLDLVDHEATIVGWKKSCIGANCSDLTMEQFLEAHFDHDSRIDKREIPPFYFPTDEITGPDIVFILKINKKMYLVFVQLKFVKKLDGMKAAHALETISRDAINVHHLPNFDRFCPPNERYLSLLLMYPGKLSDKNKTMHPPDSRQALMVIDEGNIAEYFHENEIELLDSIKRSGEAIEHGREKKIKSNEQESSLTLQDGD
;
A
#
# COMPACT_ATOMS: atom_id res chain seq x y z
N MET A 1 29.07 98.34 -2.73
CA MET A 1 28.40 97.02 -2.74
C MET A 1 29.44 95.95 -3.03
N PRO A 2 29.39 94.79 -2.36
CA PRO A 2 30.25 94.58 -1.20
C PRO A 2 31.28 93.46 -1.41
N SER A 3 32.34 93.49 -0.60
CA SER A 3 32.90 92.35 0.13
C SER A 3 33.97 92.89 1.09
N PRO A 4 33.94 92.57 2.40
CA PRO A 4 35.05 92.84 3.29
C PRO A 4 35.87 91.58 3.61
N PRO A 5 37.12 91.76 4.07
CA PRO A 5 38.20 90.80 3.88
C PRO A 5 38.81 90.28 5.20
N THR A 6 39.66 89.28 5.03
CA THR A 6 40.76 88.88 5.91
C THR A 6 41.79 90.00 6.10
N GLU A 7 42.34 90.14 7.31
CA GLU A 7 43.78 89.94 7.55
C GLU A 7 44.17 90.01 9.04
N SER A 8 45.25 89.29 9.32
CA SER A 8 45.99 89.04 10.55
C SER A 8 46.91 90.19 10.99
N TYR A 9 47.36 90.20 12.26
CA TYR A 9 48.77 90.07 12.72
C TYR A 9 48.92 90.44 14.21
N GLU A 10 49.65 89.59 14.96
CA GLU A 10 50.62 89.79 16.10
C GLU A 10 50.52 91.02 17.05
N LYS A 11 50.93 91.06 18.33
CA LYS A 11 51.65 90.22 19.34
C LYS A 11 51.61 91.00 20.69
N LYS A 12 51.65 90.27 21.83
CA LYS A 12 52.27 90.59 23.16
C LYS A 12 51.78 91.82 23.97
N GLU A 13 51.81 91.94 25.31
CA GLU A 13 52.43 91.27 26.47
C GLU A 13 51.65 91.74 27.75
N GLY A 14 51.31 90.90 28.74
CA GLY A 14 52.00 90.69 30.04
C GLY A 14 50.93 90.40 31.14
N ALA A 15 50.93 89.25 31.84
CA ALA A 15 51.58 88.89 33.14
C ALA A 15 51.20 89.81 34.33
N ASN A 16 50.88 89.41 35.56
CA ASN A 16 50.87 88.16 36.35
C ASN A 16 50.14 88.46 37.69
N GLU A 17 49.48 87.49 38.34
CA GLU A 17 49.57 87.30 39.81
C GLU A 17 48.91 85.99 40.30
N VAL A 18 49.31 85.56 41.49
CA VAL A 18 49.34 84.17 42.01
C VAL A 18 48.24 83.91 43.06
N SER A 19 47.79 82.65 43.11
CA SER A 19 47.19 81.88 44.22
C SER A 19 45.72 82.11 44.63
N SER A 20 44.89 81.07 44.49
CA SER A 20 44.42 80.25 45.62
C SER A 20 43.42 79.17 45.17
N SER A 21 43.33 78.12 45.99
CA SER A 21 42.21 77.17 46.15
C SER A 21 42.04 76.02 45.15
N THR A 22 42.18 74.83 45.74
CA THR A 22 41.64 73.51 45.36
C THR A 22 40.20 73.57 44.84
N ASN A 23 39.92 72.90 43.72
CA ASN A 23 38.59 72.38 43.40
C ASN A 23 38.73 71.05 42.63
N GLU A 24 38.16 70.01 43.24
CA GLU A 24 37.95 68.68 42.67
C GLU A 24 37.12 68.73 41.38
N PRO A 25 37.33 67.82 40.41
CA PRO A 25 36.41 67.66 39.29
C PRO A 25 35.13 66.98 39.79
N LYS A 26 33.99 67.66 39.64
CA LYS A 26 32.64 67.12 39.83
C LYS A 26 32.46 65.81 39.04
N SER A 27 32.11 64.74 39.74
CA SER A 27 31.54 63.53 39.14
C SER A 27 30.20 63.86 38.49
N LEU A 28 30.06 63.60 37.19
CA LEU A 28 28.74 63.55 36.54
C LEU A 28 27.96 62.38 37.15
N GLU A 29 26.76 62.65 37.68
CA GLU A 29 25.91 61.56 38.18
C GLU A 29 25.48 60.64 37.02
N PRO A 30 25.54 59.31 37.20
CA PRO A 30 25.18 58.35 36.16
C PRO A 30 23.69 58.49 35.79
N THR A 31 23.41 58.57 34.48
CA THR A 31 22.04 58.73 33.95
C THR A 31 21.44 57.36 33.64
N GLU A 32 20.16 57.14 33.93
CA GLU A 32 19.45 55.90 33.56
C GLU A 32 19.19 55.87 32.04
N LEU A 33 19.76 54.89 31.35
CA LEU A 33 19.53 54.61 29.93
C LEU A 33 18.33 53.67 29.76
N LYS A 34 17.50 53.95 28.74
CA LYS A 34 16.39 53.10 28.31
C LYS A 34 16.72 52.48 26.96
N ILE A 35 17.27 51.27 26.98
CA ILE A 35 17.78 50.59 25.78
C ILE A 35 16.75 49.57 25.30
N PHE A 36 16.22 49.78 24.09
CA PHE A 36 15.39 48.77 23.43
C PHE A 36 16.26 47.73 22.72
N CYS A 37 16.05 46.47 23.08
CA CYS A 37 16.79 45.32 22.57
C CYS A 37 15.85 44.41 21.77
N ILE A 38 16.37 43.75 20.74
CA ILE A 38 15.66 42.68 20.01
C ILE A 38 16.60 41.50 19.80
N VAL A 39 16.08 40.27 19.82
CA VAL A 39 16.88 39.09 19.50
C VAL A 39 16.87 38.87 17.99
N ASP A 40 18.04 38.49 17.43
CA ASP A 40 18.18 38.14 16.02
C ASP A 40 17.16 37.06 15.59
N GLY A 41 16.27 37.40 14.65
CA GLY A 41 15.16 36.57 14.17
C GLY A 41 13.83 36.74 14.91
N GLU A 42 13.73 37.62 15.91
CA GLU A 42 12.48 37.96 16.60
C GLU A 42 11.83 39.23 16.03
N ALA A 43 10.51 39.39 16.27
CA ALA A 43 9.72 40.55 15.85
C ALA A 43 9.31 41.46 17.02
N THR A 44 9.67 41.11 18.25
CA THR A 44 9.27 41.84 19.46
C THR A 44 10.49 42.36 20.20
N SER A 45 10.61 43.69 20.29
CA SER A 45 11.63 44.34 21.10
C SER A 45 11.26 44.30 22.59
N PHE A 46 12.24 44.55 23.46
CA PHE A 46 12.04 44.66 24.90
C PHE A 46 12.94 45.73 25.51
N LEU A 47 12.46 46.39 26.56
CA LEU A 47 13.17 47.46 27.24
C LEU A 47 14.11 46.92 28.32
N VAL A 48 15.35 47.43 28.33
CA VAL A 48 16.33 47.25 29.40
C VAL A 48 16.62 48.63 30.01
N LYS A 49 16.54 48.73 31.33
CA LYS A 49 16.94 49.92 32.09
C LYS A 49 18.29 49.66 32.75
N ILE A 50 19.26 50.53 32.52
CA ILE A 50 20.63 50.35 33.00
C ILE A 50 21.33 51.71 33.14
N LEU A 51 22.31 51.84 34.03
CA LEU A 51 23.00 53.11 34.25
C LEU A 51 24.05 53.37 33.16
N SER A 52 24.31 54.63 32.85
CA SER A 52 25.29 55.02 31.82
C SER A 52 26.73 54.62 32.17
N ASN A 53 27.08 54.54 33.45
CA ASN A 53 28.39 54.07 33.91
C ASN A 53 28.48 52.53 34.00
N SER A 54 27.42 51.81 33.65
CA SER A 54 27.48 50.36 33.55
C SER A 54 28.32 49.92 32.35
N SER A 55 28.89 48.72 32.44
CA SER A 55 29.70 48.15 31.36
C SER A 55 28.87 47.38 30.32
N VAL A 56 29.45 47.07 29.15
CA VAL A 56 28.83 46.17 28.16
C VAL A 56 28.56 44.77 28.75
N ASP A 57 29.39 44.29 29.68
CA ASP A 57 29.16 43.01 30.35
C ASP A 57 27.93 43.04 31.26
N GLU A 58 27.76 44.13 32.02
CA GLU A 58 26.57 44.35 32.83
C GLU A 58 25.31 44.48 31.98
N LEU A 59 25.41 45.05 30.76
CA LEU A 59 24.31 45.05 29.80
C LEU A 59 23.94 43.63 29.34
N LYS A 60 24.90 42.74 29.11
CA LYS A 60 24.61 41.33 28.79
C LYS A 60 23.87 40.63 29.93
N GLN A 61 24.28 40.89 31.17
CA GLN A 61 23.61 40.38 32.37
C GLN A 61 22.17 40.92 32.48
N ALA A 62 21.95 42.21 32.21
CA ALA A 62 20.64 42.84 32.27
C ALA A 62 19.69 42.39 31.13
N ILE A 63 20.22 42.04 29.96
CA ILE A 63 19.47 41.47 28.83
C ILE A 63 19.02 40.04 29.11
N TYR A 64 19.82 39.28 29.86
CA TYR A 64 19.62 37.85 30.03
C TYR A 64 18.35 37.50 30.82
N SER A 65 17.63 36.51 30.32
CA SER A 65 16.50 35.87 30.98
C SER A 65 16.50 34.37 30.64
N PRO A 66 16.41 33.47 31.64
CA PRO A 66 16.31 32.02 31.39
C PRO A 66 15.14 31.64 30.47
N ALA A 67 14.04 32.41 30.52
CA ALA A 67 12.87 32.19 29.66
C ALA A 67 13.16 32.48 28.18
N ARG A 68 14.11 33.37 27.86
CA ARG A 68 14.43 33.79 26.49
C ARG A 68 15.68 33.11 25.93
N PHE A 69 16.68 32.83 26.77
CA PHE A 69 17.98 32.31 26.33
C PHE A 69 18.32 30.90 26.85
N GLY A 70 17.44 30.27 27.65
CA GLY A 70 17.65 28.92 28.19
C GLY A 70 18.92 28.82 29.03
N ASN A 71 19.77 27.82 28.76
CA ASN A 71 21.05 27.60 29.46
C ASN A 71 22.25 28.34 28.80
N ILE A 72 22.01 29.35 27.95
CA ILE A 72 23.10 30.12 27.33
C ILE A 72 23.57 31.17 28.34
N PRO A 73 24.80 31.11 28.85
CA PRO A 73 25.23 32.07 29.84
C PRO A 73 25.47 33.46 29.18
N PRO A 74 25.23 34.58 29.89
CA PRO A 74 25.17 35.93 29.33
C PRO A 74 26.42 36.34 28.55
N GLU A 75 27.61 35.90 28.98
CA GLU A 75 28.89 36.21 28.35
C GLU A 75 28.98 35.74 26.89
N LYS A 76 28.21 34.69 26.51
CA LYS A 76 28.17 34.14 25.15
C LYS A 76 27.26 34.91 24.19
N LEU A 77 26.50 35.89 24.67
CA LEU A 77 25.69 36.76 23.82
C LEU A 77 26.59 37.73 23.05
N THR A 78 26.33 37.88 21.76
CA THR A 78 26.95 38.93 20.92
C THR A 78 25.98 40.09 20.80
N LEU A 79 26.42 41.30 21.14
CA LEU A 79 25.59 42.50 21.09
C LEU A 79 26.06 43.39 19.94
N TYR A 80 25.12 43.90 19.15
CA TYR A 80 25.38 44.92 18.14
C TYR A 80 24.57 46.17 18.48
N LYS A 81 25.22 47.33 18.49
CA LYS A 81 24.54 48.63 18.46
C LYS A 81 23.97 48.84 17.06
N VAL A 82 22.69 49.15 17.01
CA VAL A 82 21.91 49.35 15.79
C VAL A 82 20.99 50.56 15.95
N SER A 83 20.41 51.02 14.84
CA SER A 83 19.42 52.09 14.83
C SER A 83 18.31 51.71 13.86
N ILE A 84 17.36 50.90 14.31
CA ILE A 84 16.31 50.32 13.46
C ILE A 84 14.93 50.80 13.93
N PRO A 85 14.03 51.27 13.05
CA PRO A 85 12.66 51.60 13.43
C PRO A 85 11.94 50.40 14.07
N ASP A 86 11.28 50.60 15.22
CA ASP A 86 10.55 49.54 15.93
C ASP A 86 9.12 49.37 15.38
N GLU A 87 9.03 48.81 14.17
CA GLU A 87 7.76 48.61 13.43
C GLU A 87 7.08 47.26 13.73
N GLY A 88 7.56 46.48 14.70
CA GLY A 88 7.03 45.14 15.01
C GLY A 88 7.29 44.09 13.91
N LYS A 89 8.32 44.30 13.08
CA LYS A 89 8.76 43.36 12.04
C LYS A 89 9.90 42.49 12.55
N THR A 90 10.03 41.28 11.99
CA THR A 90 11.19 40.42 12.25
C THR A 90 12.47 41.10 11.79
N VAL A 91 13.47 41.15 12.67
CA VAL A 91 14.79 41.74 12.36
C VAL A 91 15.84 40.64 12.26
N VAL A 92 16.59 40.61 11.16
CA VAL A 92 17.68 39.65 10.92
C VAL A 92 19.01 40.39 10.77
N GLU A 93 20.06 39.91 11.43
CA GLU A 93 21.39 40.53 11.45
C GLU A 93 21.96 40.82 10.06
N SER A 94 21.71 39.94 9.08
CA SER A 94 22.22 40.06 7.70
C SER A 94 21.58 41.19 6.89
N GLU A 95 20.42 41.70 7.31
CA GLU A 95 19.66 42.74 6.61
C GLU A 95 19.98 44.14 7.14
N ILE A 96 20.80 44.24 8.19
CA ILE A 96 21.17 45.51 8.83
C ILE A 96 22.48 46.02 8.22
N GLU A 97 22.39 47.07 7.41
CA GLU A 97 23.54 47.70 6.76
C GLU A 97 24.48 48.41 7.76
N SER A 98 23.92 49.04 8.80
CA SER A 98 24.67 49.82 9.79
C SER A 98 24.56 49.20 11.19
N LYS A 99 25.62 48.53 11.63
CA LYS A 99 25.73 47.90 12.95
C LYS A 99 27.16 47.98 13.50
N GLU A 100 27.30 48.27 14.78
CA GLU A 100 28.59 48.30 15.50
C GLU A 100 28.62 47.18 16.55
N ALA A 101 29.61 46.29 16.48
CA ALA A 101 29.73 45.20 17.45
C ALA A 101 30.28 45.71 18.80
N LEU A 102 29.55 45.46 19.90
CA LEU A 102 29.94 45.84 21.25
C LEU A 102 30.89 44.78 21.84
N THR A 103 32.14 44.80 21.40
CA THR A 103 33.14 43.74 21.69
C THR A 103 33.94 43.97 22.98
N VAL A 104 34.09 45.23 23.41
CA VAL A 104 34.88 45.59 24.60
C VAL A 104 33.99 45.52 25.84
N ALA A 105 34.12 44.44 26.62
CA ALA A 105 33.29 44.16 27.79
C ALA A 105 33.35 45.26 28.86
N SER A 106 34.51 45.90 29.05
CA SER A 106 34.74 46.95 30.04
C SER A 106 34.31 48.35 29.62
N ARG A 107 33.81 48.52 28.38
CA ARG A 107 33.42 49.85 27.87
C ARG A 107 32.14 50.30 28.56
N GLU A 108 32.12 51.54 29.04
CA GLU A 108 30.93 52.11 29.68
C GLU A 108 29.85 52.41 28.63
N LEU A 109 28.58 52.22 29.01
CA LEU A 109 27.45 52.42 28.10
C LEU A 109 27.28 53.89 27.70
N GLY A 110 27.68 54.83 28.55
CA GLY A 110 27.68 56.27 28.26
C GLY A 110 28.62 56.66 27.11
N ASP A 111 29.67 55.87 26.86
CA ASP A 111 30.58 56.05 25.71
C ASP A 111 30.02 55.47 24.40
N ILE A 112 28.93 54.71 24.49
CA ILE A 112 28.30 53.97 23.38
C ILE A 112 26.96 54.60 23.00
N PHE A 113 26.17 54.96 24.01
CA PHE A 113 24.82 55.49 23.91
C PHE A 113 24.78 56.90 24.51
N ASN A 114 24.48 57.88 23.67
CA ASN A 114 24.27 59.26 24.13
C ASN A 114 23.05 59.31 25.09
N SER A 115 22.99 60.31 25.97
CA SER A 115 21.93 60.44 26.97
C SER A 115 20.51 60.57 26.40
N GLU A 116 20.37 61.01 25.13
CA GLU A 116 19.10 61.02 24.40
C GLU A 116 19.12 59.99 23.26
N LEU A 117 18.54 58.82 23.54
CA LEU A 117 18.33 57.77 22.55
C LEU A 117 17.09 58.06 21.69
N PRO A 118 17.13 57.81 20.36
CA PRO A 118 15.98 58.02 19.48
C PRO A 118 14.74 57.25 19.95
N LYS A 119 13.58 57.91 19.89
CA LYS A 119 12.29 57.26 20.19
C LYS A 119 11.93 56.26 19.08
N GLU A 120 11.10 55.27 19.41
CA GLU A 120 10.58 54.27 18.44
C GLU A 120 11.68 53.55 17.65
N THR A 121 12.84 53.37 18.28
CA THR A 121 14.03 52.79 17.65
C THR A 121 14.57 51.64 18.51
N ILE A 122 14.97 50.55 17.86
CA ILE A 122 15.72 49.45 18.46
C ILE A 122 17.20 49.85 18.49
N HIS A 123 17.81 49.73 19.67
CA HIS A 123 19.16 50.22 19.97
C HIS A 123 20.20 49.09 19.97
N VAL A 124 19.78 47.88 20.35
CA VAL A 124 20.66 46.71 20.45
C VAL A 124 20.03 45.49 19.79
N LEU A 125 20.77 44.88 18.87
CA LEU A 125 20.49 43.54 18.38
C LEU A 125 21.28 42.52 19.21
N VAL A 126 20.59 41.55 19.78
CA VAL A 126 21.15 40.46 20.58
C VAL A 126 21.23 39.22 19.70
N LYS A 127 22.46 38.80 19.38
CA LYS A 127 22.70 37.56 18.65
C LYS A 127 23.14 36.46 19.62
N PRO A 128 22.28 35.48 19.93
CA PRO A 128 22.71 34.31 20.67
C PRO A 128 23.74 33.52 19.86
N PRO A 129 24.66 32.78 20.51
CA PRO A 129 25.58 31.90 19.80
C PRO A 129 24.73 30.96 18.93
N GLN A 130 25.03 30.91 17.63
CA GLN A 130 24.29 30.07 16.70
C GLN A 130 24.30 28.63 17.21
N LYS A 131 23.19 28.17 17.79
CA LYS A 131 22.84 26.76 17.85
C LYS A 131 22.46 26.36 16.43
N GLY A 132 23.51 25.97 15.70
CA GLY A 132 23.57 25.44 14.35
C GLY A 132 25.02 24.96 14.10
N PRO A 133 25.27 23.99 13.21
CA PRO A 133 26.56 23.33 13.09
C PRO A 133 27.59 24.21 12.34
N ARG A 134 28.12 25.22 13.04
CA ARG A 134 29.56 25.50 12.99
C ARG A 134 30.28 24.33 13.67
N ALA A 135 30.18 23.16 13.07
CA ALA A 135 30.80 21.94 13.52
C ALA A 135 32.32 22.09 13.50
N LEU A 136 33.00 21.59 14.52
CA LEU A 136 34.42 21.32 14.40
C LEU A 136 34.53 20.12 13.45
N GLU A 137 35.21 20.29 12.31
CA GLU A 137 35.66 19.13 11.56
C GLU A 137 36.57 18.32 12.48
N LEU A 138 36.07 17.18 12.94
CA LEU A 138 36.89 16.27 13.74
C LEU A 138 38.00 15.71 12.85
N ASN A 139 39.21 15.59 13.39
CA ASN A 139 40.24 14.78 12.75
C ASN A 139 39.87 13.28 12.91
N ASP A 140 40.59 12.39 12.22
CA ASP A 140 40.31 10.95 12.27
C ASP A 140 40.38 10.35 13.69
N GLU A 141 41.25 10.87 14.56
CA GLU A 141 41.34 10.40 15.95
C GLU A 141 40.14 10.83 16.80
N ASP A 142 39.67 12.07 16.63
CA ASP A 142 38.49 12.57 17.33
C ASP A 142 37.20 11.87 16.85
N GLU A 143 37.08 11.58 15.54
CA GLU A 143 36.01 10.72 15.00
C GLU A 143 36.01 9.35 15.67
N ARG A 144 37.19 8.73 15.77
CA ARG A 144 37.37 7.42 16.40
C ARG A 144 37.01 7.46 17.87
N LEU A 145 37.49 8.45 18.61
CA LEU A 145 37.20 8.61 20.04
C LEU A 145 35.70 8.85 20.30
N TRP A 146 35.04 9.64 19.45
CA TRP A 146 33.59 9.84 19.50
C TRP A 146 32.85 8.51 19.33
N LEU A 147 33.19 7.73 18.30
CA LEU A 147 32.56 6.45 18.03
C LEU A 147 32.83 5.41 19.12
N GLU A 148 34.05 5.34 19.64
CA GLU A 148 34.42 4.41 20.72
C GLU A 148 33.68 4.72 22.03
N ARG A 149 33.46 6.00 22.35
CA ARG A 149 32.63 6.39 23.50
C ARG A 149 31.20 5.90 23.35
N ILE A 150 30.59 6.06 22.17
CA ILE A 150 29.24 5.56 21.88
C ILE A 150 29.21 4.04 21.99
N LYS A 151 30.15 3.34 21.35
CA LYS A 151 30.23 1.88 21.38
C LYS A 151 30.36 1.34 22.80
N LYS A 152 31.30 1.88 23.58
CA LYS A 152 31.54 1.47 24.97
C LYS A 152 30.33 1.75 25.87
N GLY A 153 29.68 2.90 25.68
CA GLY A 153 28.49 3.28 26.44
C GLY A 153 27.24 2.46 26.10
N PHE A 154 27.10 2.03 24.85
CA PHE A 154 25.91 1.35 24.36
C PHE A 154 26.00 -0.19 24.44
N PHE A 155 27.09 -0.79 23.94
CA PHE A 155 27.29 -2.24 23.88
C PHE A 155 27.79 -2.82 25.22
N GLN A 156 27.09 -2.50 26.30
CA GLN A 156 27.38 -2.96 27.66
C GLN A 156 26.11 -3.38 28.40
N GLY A 157 26.28 -4.02 29.56
CA GLY A 157 25.18 -4.45 30.43
C GLY A 157 24.14 -5.31 29.69
N LYS A 158 22.86 -4.97 29.86
CA LYS A 158 21.71 -5.70 29.30
C LYS A 158 21.71 -5.74 27.76
N VAL A 159 22.21 -4.69 27.11
CA VAL A 159 22.28 -4.61 25.64
C VAL A 159 23.27 -5.64 25.10
N LYS A 160 24.46 -5.72 25.72
CA LYS A 160 25.47 -6.71 25.37
C LYS A 160 24.95 -8.14 25.56
N GLN A 161 24.41 -8.43 26.74
CA GLN A 161 23.84 -9.76 27.06
C GLN A 161 22.74 -10.17 26.09
N PHE A 162 21.87 -9.22 25.72
CA PHE A 162 20.81 -9.43 24.72
C PHE A 162 21.39 -9.77 23.35
N LEU A 163 22.33 -8.97 22.83
CA LEU A 163 22.92 -9.20 21.50
C LEU A 163 23.75 -10.49 21.45
N GLU A 164 24.47 -10.83 22.52
CA GLU A 164 25.19 -12.11 22.64
C GLU A 164 24.21 -13.29 22.58
N SER A 165 23.15 -13.25 23.39
CA SER A 165 22.12 -14.31 23.40
C SER A 165 21.39 -14.40 22.06
N TYR A 166 21.12 -13.26 21.41
CA TYR A 166 20.47 -13.23 20.10
C TYR A 166 21.38 -13.79 19.01
N ALA A 167 22.61 -13.28 18.91
CA ALA A 167 23.56 -13.70 17.88
C ALA A 167 23.92 -15.18 18.01
N ASN A 168 23.99 -15.73 19.23
CA ASN A 168 24.22 -17.16 19.47
C ASN A 168 23.01 -18.05 19.15
N GLY A 169 21.83 -17.46 18.90
CA GLY A 169 20.60 -18.19 18.60
C GLY A 169 19.84 -18.69 19.83
N ASP A 170 20.21 -18.21 21.03
CA ASP A 170 19.53 -18.54 22.29
C ASP A 170 18.14 -17.89 22.37
N LEU A 171 17.99 -16.72 21.73
CA LEU A 171 16.71 -16.01 21.61
C LEU A 171 16.03 -16.34 20.29
N LYS A 172 14.84 -16.95 20.38
CA LYS A 172 14.01 -17.29 19.23
C LYS A 172 12.77 -16.41 19.18
N LEU A 173 12.18 -16.29 18.00
CA LEU A 173 10.92 -15.57 17.83
C LEU A 173 9.85 -16.25 18.70
N PRO A 174 9.05 -15.49 19.47
CA PRO A 174 7.99 -16.08 20.27
C PRO A 174 7.03 -16.88 19.39
N LEU A 175 6.60 -18.04 19.87
CA LEU A 175 5.66 -18.91 19.17
C LEU A 175 4.28 -18.87 19.85
N THR A 176 3.23 -19.16 19.08
CA THR A 176 1.85 -19.23 19.59
C THR A 176 1.66 -20.47 20.45
N GLY A 177 0.87 -20.33 21.51
CA GLY A 177 0.28 -21.46 22.23
C GLY A 177 -1.15 -21.75 21.77
N GLY A 178 -1.77 -22.80 22.33
CA GLY A 178 -3.19 -23.11 22.13
C GLY A 178 -3.47 -24.26 21.16
N VAL A 179 -4.57 -24.15 20.42
CA VAL A 179 -5.12 -25.15 19.49
C VAL A 179 -4.13 -25.45 18.36
N VAL A 180 -3.43 -24.41 17.90
CA VAL A 180 -2.31 -24.50 16.95
C VAL A 180 -1.08 -23.85 17.59
N SER A 181 -0.09 -24.67 17.94
CA SER A 181 1.16 -24.22 18.55
C SER A 181 2.32 -24.25 17.55
N GLY A 182 3.32 -23.38 17.76
CA GLY A 182 4.56 -23.39 16.97
C GLY A 182 4.63 -22.33 15.86
N LEU A 183 3.55 -21.59 15.61
CA LEU A 183 3.57 -20.49 14.63
C LEU A 183 4.16 -19.21 15.23
N PRO A 184 4.78 -18.32 14.42
CA PRO A 184 5.24 -17.01 14.89
C PRO A 184 4.15 -16.22 15.61
N LYS A 185 4.37 -15.83 16.86
CA LYS A 185 3.47 -14.99 17.66
C LYS A 185 4.04 -13.59 17.75
N VAL A 186 3.57 -12.72 16.86
CA VAL A 186 3.99 -11.31 16.83
C VAL A 186 2.75 -10.41 16.82
N PRO A 187 2.64 -9.45 17.76
CA PRO A 187 1.55 -8.48 17.77
C PRO A 187 1.42 -7.76 16.42
N ARG A 188 0.19 -7.47 15.98
CA ARG A 188 -0.08 -6.87 14.66
C ARG A 188 -0.35 -5.36 14.76
N ARG A 189 -0.03 -4.63 13.66
CA ARG A 189 -0.26 -3.18 13.44
C ARG A 189 -1.53 -2.66 14.15
N GLY A 190 -1.37 -2.08 15.35
CA GLY A 190 -2.46 -1.58 16.20
C GLY A 190 -3.40 -2.61 16.86
N THR A 191 -2.90 -3.67 17.52
CA THR A 191 -3.75 -4.66 18.23
C THR A 191 -3.85 -4.43 19.76
N PRO A 192 -5.07 -4.46 20.34
CA PRO A 192 -5.29 -4.43 21.79
C PRO A 192 -4.61 -5.59 22.54
N SER A 193 -4.41 -5.41 23.85
CA SER A 193 -3.67 -6.35 24.71
C SER A 193 -4.23 -7.78 24.77
N GLU A 194 -5.48 -8.00 24.34
CA GLU A 194 -6.21 -9.28 24.31
C GLU A 194 -5.81 -10.18 23.13
N LYS A 195 -5.12 -9.65 22.12
CA LYS A 195 -4.77 -10.38 20.88
C LYS A 195 -3.32 -10.90 20.86
N LYS A 196 -2.73 -11.09 22.04
CA LYS A 196 -1.31 -11.45 22.19
C LYS A 196 -0.95 -12.81 21.61
N GLU A 197 -1.86 -13.80 21.62
CA GLU A 197 -1.64 -15.17 21.09
C GLU A 197 -1.86 -15.29 19.56
N TRP A 198 -2.03 -14.17 18.84
CA TRP A 198 -2.30 -14.17 17.39
C TRP A 198 -1.08 -14.64 16.55
N PRO A 199 -1.21 -15.64 15.66
CA PRO A 199 -0.12 -15.95 14.73
C PRO A 199 0.10 -14.82 13.72
N SER A 200 1.35 -14.44 13.50
CA SER A 200 1.76 -13.50 12.46
C SER A 200 2.20 -14.27 11.22
N LEU A 201 1.22 -14.69 10.42
CA LEU A 201 1.47 -15.46 9.20
C LEU A 201 2.27 -14.70 8.14
N LEU A 202 2.41 -13.38 8.28
CA LEU A 202 3.40 -12.59 7.52
C LEU A 202 4.83 -13.12 7.64
N LEU A 203 5.18 -13.78 8.75
CA LEU A 203 6.51 -14.32 9.04
C LEU A 203 6.59 -15.84 8.87
N LEU A 204 5.60 -16.47 8.24
CA LEU A 204 5.61 -17.91 7.98
C LEU A 204 6.63 -18.25 6.90
N SER A 205 7.57 -19.16 7.15
CA SER A 205 8.44 -19.74 6.11
C SER A 205 9.15 -18.72 5.17
N PRO A 206 9.65 -17.53 5.62
CA PRO A 206 10.03 -16.43 4.72
C PRO A 206 11.21 -16.77 3.79
N SER A 207 12.08 -17.69 4.21
CA SER A 207 13.27 -18.15 3.46
C SER A 207 12.98 -19.23 2.41
N THR A 208 11.77 -19.80 2.41
CA THR A 208 11.34 -20.83 1.45
C THR A 208 10.41 -20.22 0.41
N SER A 209 10.86 -20.10 -0.84
CA SER A 209 9.99 -19.66 -1.93
C SER A 209 8.81 -20.63 -2.10
N LEU A 210 7.63 -20.10 -2.44
CA LEU A 210 6.50 -20.90 -2.91
C LEU A 210 6.94 -21.67 -4.16
N ASN A 211 6.75 -23.00 -4.23
CA ASN A 211 7.40 -23.84 -5.25
C ASN A 211 7.11 -23.33 -6.68
N ASN A 212 8.06 -23.57 -7.59
CA ASN A 212 8.20 -23.17 -9.00
C ASN A 212 6.97 -23.18 -9.94
N THR A 213 5.80 -23.62 -9.51
CA THR A 213 4.52 -23.48 -10.26
C THR A 213 3.86 -22.11 -10.07
N ILE A 214 4.58 -21.13 -9.51
CA ILE A 214 4.06 -19.84 -9.06
C ILE A 214 5.01 -18.71 -9.48
N TYR A 215 4.46 -17.66 -10.09
CA TYR A 215 5.18 -16.40 -10.32
C TYR A 215 5.24 -15.63 -8.99
N HIS A 216 6.42 -15.49 -8.36
CA HIS A 216 6.54 -14.81 -7.06
C HIS A 216 7.23 -13.43 -7.15
N PRO A 217 6.65 -12.34 -6.61
CA PRO A 217 7.24 -10.99 -6.65
C PRO A 217 8.65 -10.90 -6.06
N CYS A 218 8.97 -11.75 -5.07
CA CYS A 218 10.30 -11.83 -4.45
C CYS A 218 11.36 -12.28 -5.46
N GLU A 219 11.08 -13.32 -6.23
CA GLU A 219 12.02 -13.85 -7.22
C GLU A 219 12.26 -12.85 -8.35
N GLU A 220 11.20 -12.20 -8.83
CA GLU A 220 11.31 -11.13 -9.82
C GLU A 220 12.15 -9.95 -9.28
N ALA A 221 11.89 -9.54 -8.03
CA ALA A 221 12.64 -8.47 -7.39
C ALA A 221 14.13 -8.81 -7.24
N ILE A 222 14.45 -10.00 -6.73
CA ILE A 222 15.84 -10.47 -6.63
C ILE A 222 16.48 -10.51 -8.01
N LYS A 223 15.79 -11.08 -9.01
CA LYS A 223 16.29 -11.13 -10.38
C LYS A 223 16.64 -9.72 -10.89
N LYS A 224 15.72 -8.76 -10.82
CA LYS A 224 15.98 -7.37 -11.21
C LYS A 224 17.12 -6.72 -10.42
N ILE A 225 17.19 -6.93 -9.10
CA ILE A 225 18.24 -6.34 -8.25
C ILE A 225 19.65 -6.74 -8.67
N TYR A 226 19.83 -7.99 -9.11
CA TYR A 226 21.15 -8.56 -9.42
C TYR A 226 21.46 -8.65 -10.92
N GLU A 227 20.45 -8.71 -11.80
CA GLU A 227 20.66 -8.70 -13.25
C GLU A 227 20.70 -7.28 -13.82
N ASP A 228 19.77 -6.41 -13.41
CA ASP A 228 19.67 -5.04 -13.91
C ASP A 228 20.48 -4.05 -13.05
N ASP A 229 20.98 -4.51 -11.90
CA ASP A 229 21.80 -3.78 -10.94
C ASP A 229 21.28 -2.36 -10.57
N PRO A 230 19.98 -2.19 -10.29
CA PRO A 230 19.43 -0.86 -10.04
C PRO A 230 19.95 -0.31 -8.71
N ARG A 231 20.15 1.03 -8.68
CA ARG A 231 20.38 1.78 -7.44
C ARG A 231 19.14 1.82 -6.56
N GLN A 232 17.96 1.86 -7.18
CA GLN A 232 16.67 1.85 -6.52
C GLN A 232 15.70 0.92 -7.24
N LEU A 233 15.00 0.06 -6.49
CA LEU A 233 13.92 -0.79 -6.99
C LEU A 233 12.66 -0.56 -6.16
N SER A 234 11.61 -0.02 -6.76
CA SER A 234 10.39 0.33 -6.01
C SER A 234 9.36 -0.80 -6.08
N LEU A 235 8.71 -1.13 -4.95
CA LEU A 235 7.56 -2.04 -4.96
C LEU A 235 6.25 -1.24 -5.00
N PHE A 236 5.58 -1.25 -6.14
CA PHE A 236 4.37 -0.46 -6.38
C PHE A 236 3.14 -1.36 -6.53
N GLY A 237 2.15 -1.18 -5.68
CA GLY A 237 0.95 -2.00 -5.71
C GLY A 237 -0.06 -1.64 -4.63
N VAL A 238 -1.27 -2.17 -4.74
CA VAL A 238 -2.39 -1.88 -3.82
C VAL A 238 -2.12 -2.29 -2.37
N SER A 239 -2.86 -1.70 -1.43
CA SER A 239 -2.82 -2.12 -0.02
C SER A 239 -3.12 -3.61 0.13
N GLY A 240 -2.27 -4.33 0.87
CA GLY A 240 -2.46 -5.76 1.14
C GLY A 240 -2.05 -6.73 0.02
N CYS A 241 -1.50 -6.25 -1.10
CA CYS A 241 -1.09 -7.13 -2.21
C CYS A 241 0.12 -8.03 -1.91
N GLY A 242 0.95 -7.70 -0.90
CA GLY A 242 2.11 -8.50 -0.51
C GLY A 242 3.46 -7.78 -0.49
N LYS A 243 3.53 -6.45 -0.64
CA LYS A 243 4.79 -5.68 -0.62
C LYS A 243 5.67 -5.96 0.60
N THR A 244 5.15 -5.75 1.81
CA THR A 244 5.89 -6.02 3.06
C THR A 244 6.31 -7.49 3.17
N ARG A 245 5.45 -8.43 2.73
CA ARG A 245 5.80 -9.85 2.66
C ARG A 245 6.97 -10.09 1.72
N THR A 246 6.94 -9.47 0.55
CA THR A 246 7.99 -9.58 -0.49
C THR A 246 9.33 -9.09 0.04
N VAL A 247 9.40 -7.93 0.70
CA VAL A 247 10.67 -7.42 1.26
C VAL A 247 11.18 -8.28 2.43
N ILE A 248 10.29 -8.85 3.23
CA ILE A 248 10.67 -9.81 4.29
C ILE A 248 11.28 -11.07 3.68
N GLU A 249 10.70 -11.61 2.61
CA GLU A 249 11.24 -12.77 1.89
C GLU A 249 12.61 -12.44 1.26
N ILE A 250 12.75 -11.28 0.61
CA ILE A 250 14.03 -10.80 0.06
C ILE A 250 15.09 -10.74 1.17
N LEU A 251 14.80 -10.08 2.29
CA LEU A 251 15.76 -9.88 3.38
C LEU A 251 16.03 -11.16 4.20
N SER A 252 15.16 -12.17 4.10
CA SER A 252 15.46 -13.49 4.67
C SER A 252 16.51 -14.27 3.86
N GLN A 253 16.70 -13.89 2.59
CA GLN A 253 17.62 -14.56 1.65
C GLN A 253 18.85 -13.72 1.30
N LYS A 254 18.76 -12.39 1.41
CA LYS A 254 19.80 -11.43 1.03
C LYS A 254 20.09 -10.48 2.18
N TRP A 255 21.35 -10.09 2.34
CA TRP A 255 21.77 -9.16 3.38
C TRP A 255 21.20 -7.76 3.17
N GLY A 256 20.63 -7.19 4.23
CA GLY A 256 20.07 -5.86 4.13
C GLY A 256 19.53 -5.29 5.44
N ILE A 257 19.05 -4.06 5.33
CA ILE A 257 18.53 -3.24 6.41
C ILE A 257 17.05 -2.99 6.17
N TYR A 258 16.22 -3.22 7.20
CA TYR A 258 14.78 -2.94 7.16
C TYR A 258 14.45 -1.71 8.01
N LEU A 259 14.02 -0.64 7.34
CA LEU A 259 13.54 0.60 7.96
C LEU A 259 12.03 0.72 7.73
N ASN A 260 11.31 1.22 8.74
CA ASN A 260 9.87 1.40 8.67
C ASN A 260 9.50 2.85 9.03
N ALA A 261 8.84 3.55 8.12
CA ALA A 261 8.43 4.94 8.30
C ALA A 261 7.09 5.11 9.04
N SER A 262 6.59 4.07 9.72
CA SER A 262 5.34 4.10 10.51
C SER A 262 5.52 3.63 11.95
N SER A 263 5.19 4.46 12.93
CA SER A 263 5.25 4.09 14.36
C SER A 263 4.17 3.09 14.81
N THR A 264 3.24 2.76 13.91
CA THR A 264 2.13 1.84 14.20
C THR A 264 2.33 0.46 13.60
N ASP A 265 3.40 0.27 12.81
CA ASP A 265 3.69 -0.96 12.07
C ASP A 265 4.93 -1.69 12.58
N ARG A 266 5.21 -2.87 12.01
CA ARG A 266 6.39 -3.67 12.33
C ARG A 266 7.68 -2.96 11.92
N GLY A 267 8.70 -3.12 12.73
CA GLY A 267 10.00 -2.50 12.54
C GLY A 267 10.42 -1.70 13.77
N SER A 268 11.64 -1.20 13.75
CA SER A 268 12.09 -0.20 14.72
C SER A 268 11.37 1.13 14.50
N ASN A 269 11.25 1.92 15.56
CA ASN A 269 10.76 3.29 15.49
C ASN A 269 11.81 4.30 15.05
N ASP A 270 13.08 3.90 14.88
CA ASP A 270 14.22 4.78 14.59
C ASP A 270 13.98 5.78 13.46
N LEU A 271 13.38 5.35 12.36
CA LEU A 271 13.06 6.24 11.25
C LEU A 271 11.97 7.26 11.66
N THR A 272 10.93 6.83 12.39
CA THR A 272 9.94 7.79 12.93
C THR A 272 10.51 8.72 14.00
N SER A 273 11.47 8.24 14.79
CA SER A 273 12.20 9.06 15.76
C SER A 273 13.05 10.09 15.06
N LEU A 274 13.68 9.78 13.92
CA LEU A 274 14.36 10.78 13.08
C LEU A 274 13.42 11.92 12.71
N ALA A 275 12.20 11.61 12.23
CA ALA A 275 11.23 12.65 11.89
C ALA A 275 10.79 13.48 13.11
N LYS A 276 10.64 12.84 14.29
CA LYS A 276 10.33 13.54 15.55
C LYS A 276 11.47 14.44 16.03
N PHE A 277 12.71 13.95 15.97
CA PHE A 277 13.92 14.72 16.33
C PHE A 277 14.01 16.02 15.52
N MET A 278 13.71 15.95 14.23
CA MET A 278 13.69 17.13 13.35
C MET A 278 12.61 18.15 13.72
N GLN A 279 11.55 17.73 14.41
CA GLN A 279 10.43 18.58 14.84
C GLN A 279 10.64 19.16 16.25
N GLU A 280 11.66 18.74 17.00
CA GLU A 280 11.93 19.27 18.34
C GLU A 280 12.21 20.78 18.30
N ALA A 281 11.65 21.55 19.24
CA ALA A 281 11.65 23.01 19.17
C ALA A 281 13.07 23.63 19.11
N ASN A 282 14.05 23.03 19.79
CA ASN A 282 15.45 23.43 19.79
C ASN A 282 16.21 23.07 18.49
N LEU A 283 15.70 22.12 17.70
CA LEU A 283 16.31 21.62 16.46
C LEU A 283 15.55 22.03 15.20
N ALA A 284 14.29 22.45 15.32
CA ALA A 284 13.44 22.81 14.19
C ALA A 284 14.10 23.86 13.27
N ARG A 285 14.84 24.81 13.83
CA ARG A 285 15.56 25.84 13.05
C ARG A 285 16.82 25.33 12.32
N LEU A 286 17.19 24.06 12.49
CA LEU A 286 18.22 23.37 11.69
C LEU A 286 17.61 22.65 10.47
N TYR A 287 16.43 22.04 10.65
CA TYR A 287 15.80 21.15 9.68
C TYR A 287 14.64 21.79 8.91
N ASN A 288 14.17 22.96 9.37
CA ASN A 288 13.03 23.68 8.81
C ASN A 288 13.31 25.18 8.73
N ASN A 289 14.50 25.54 8.26
CA ASN A 289 14.86 26.93 7.96
C ASN A 289 14.46 27.30 6.52
N GLN A 290 14.70 28.56 6.12
CA GLN A 290 14.35 29.03 4.76
C GLN A 290 15.24 28.45 3.66
N ASP A 291 16.47 28.06 4.00
CA ASP A 291 17.41 27.40 3.10
C ASP A 291 17.06 25.91 2.98
N LYS A 292 16.31 25.61 1.93
CA LYS A 292 15.84 24.25 1.64
C LYS A 292 16.96 23.28 1.27
N ALA A 293 18.07 23.77 0.73
CA ALA A 293 19.24 22.94 0.41
C ALA A 293 19.96 22.54 1.71
N GLU A 294 20.14 23.50 2.61
CA GLU A 294 20.72 23.28 3.94
C GLU A 294 19.87 22.31 4.78
N ASN A 295 18.54 22.45 4.77
CA ASN A 295 17.63 21.48 5.39
C ASN A 295 17.87 20.06 4.85
N GLY A 296 18.09 19.92 3.54
CA GLY A 296 18.40 18.66 2.88
C GLY A 296 19.70 18.04 3.39
N LEU A 297 20.78 18.82 3.44
CA LEU A 297 22.09 18.37 3.95
C LEU A 297 22.04 17.97 5.43
N ASN A 298 21.32 18.73 6.26
CA ASN A 298 21.11 18.36 7.66
C ASN A 298 20.34 17.04 7.78
N THR A 299 19.29 16.87 6.97
CA THR A 299 18.47 15.65 6.96
C THR A 299 19.27 14.43 6.50
N GLN A 300 20.17 14.58 5.53
CA GLN A 300 21.09 13.52 5.13
C GLN A 300 22.03 13.13 6.28
N ALA A 301 22.58 14.10 7.01
CA ALA A 301 23.49 13.83 8.14
C ALA A 301 22.80 13.06 9.29
N ILE A 302 21.57 13.43 9.66
CA ILE A 302 20.81 12.66 10.66
C ILE A 302 20.37 11.29 10.12
N THR A 303 20.14 11.17 8.80
CA THR A 303 19.92 9.87 8.15
C THR A 303 21.18 8.98 8.20
N HIS A 304 22.38 9.57 8.04
CA HIS A 304 23.65 8.84 8.25
C HIS A 304 23.81 8.39 9.70
N CYS A 305 23.34 9.16 10.69
CA CYS A 305 23.31 8.72 12.09
C CYS A 305 22.40 7.49 12.27
N LEU A 306 21.23 7.49 11.63
CA LEU A 306 20.32 6.33 11.61
C LEU A 306 20.97 5.12 10.97
N LEU A 307 21.57 5.28 9.79
CA LEU A 307 22.24 4.18 9.10
C LEU A 307 23.44 3.66 9.89
N LEU A 308 24.22 4.54 10.52
CA LEU A 308 25.31 4.18 11.40
C LEU A 308 24.82 3.32 12.57
N SER A 309 23.67 3.65 13.18
CA SER A 309 23.09 2.83 14.26
C SER A 309 22.82 1.39 13.79
N ARG A 310 22.26 1.21 12.58
CA ARG A 310 21.98 -0.10 12.00
C ARG A 310 23.28 -0.87 11.71
N LEU A 311 24.25 -0.20 11.09
CA LEU A 311 25.53 -0.80 10.73
C LEU A 311 26.34 -1.22 11.95
N LEU A 312 26.33 -0.43 13.04
CA LEU A 312 27.04 -0.79 14.27
C LEU A 312 26.44 -2.02 14.95
N ILE A 313 25.11 -2.13 15.01
CA ILE A 313 24.45 -3.33 15.55
C ILE A 313 24.72 -4.54 14.65
N PHE A 314 24.65 -4.35 13.32
CA PHE A 314 24.94 -5.40 12.36
C PHE A 314 26.39 -5.89 12.49
N GLN A 315 27.36 -4.99 12.46
CA GLN A 315 28.78 -5.28 12.67
C GLN A 315 29.03 -6.01 14.00
N HIS A 316 28.35 -5.57 15.08
CA HIS A 316 28.49 -6.22 16.38
C HIS A 316 27.97 -7.67 16.34
N CYS A 317 26.80 -7.90 15.74
CA CYS A 317 26.24 -9.26 15.60
C CYS A 317 27.15 -10.17 14.77
N LEU A 318 27.70 -9.69 13.66
CA LEU A 318 28.67 -10.42 12.83
C LEU A 318 29.96 -10.76 13.59
N GLY A 319 30.42 -9.85 14.45
CA GLY A 319 31.59 -10.07 15.30
C GLY A 319 31.36 -11.11 16.41
N LEU A 320 30.12 -11.26 16.89
CA LEU A 320 29.76 -12.22 17.93
C LEU A 320 29.57 -13.64 17.39
N ASN A 321 28.89 -13.79 16.24
CA ASN A 321 28.65 -15.10 15.65
C ASN A 321 28.76 -15.07 14.13
N LYS A 322 29.71 -15.84 13.59
CA LYS A 322 29.90 -16.00 12.13
C LYS A 322 28.75 -16.75 11.43
N ASN A 323 27.88 -17.43 12.19
CA ASN A 323 26.72 -18.16 11.68
C ASN A 323 25.43 -17.32 11.67
N LEU A 324 25.52 -16.01 11.91
CA LEU A 324 24.38 -15.10 11.73
C LEU A 324 23.79 -15.28 10.32
N THR A 325 22.47 -15.43 10.21
CA THR A 325 21.79 -15.59 8.92
C THR A 325 21.05 -14.31 8.51
N CYS A 326 20.78 -14.14 7.21
CA CYS A 326 19.94 -13.05 6.71
C CYS A 326 18.56 -13.04 7.40
N GLU A 327 17.94 -14.22 7.56
CA GLU A 327 16.67 -14.38 8.28
C GLU A 327 16.74 -13.91 9.74
N SER A 328 17.79 -14.29 10.49
CA SER A 328 17.96 -13.84 11.87
C SER A 328 18.14 -12.33 11.96
N LEU A 329 18.90 -11.71 11.06
CA LEU A 329 19.07 -10.26 11.06
C LEU A 329 17.77 -9.54 10.64
N MET A 330 17.05 -10.06 9.65
CA MET A 330 15.75 -9.55 9.23
C MET A 330 14.75 -9.57 10.38
N LEU A 331 14.66 -10.69 11.12
CA LEU A 331 13.72 -10.83 12.23
C LEU A 331 14.01 -9.82 13.35
N LEU A 332 15.28 -9.59 13.68
CA LEU A 332 15.67 -8.58 14.67
C LEU A 332 15.17 -7.18 14.28
N GLN A 333 15.25 -6.85 12.99
CA GLN A 333 14.87 -5.53 12.46
C GLN A 333 13.36 -5.33 12.28
N VAL A 334 12.64 -6.38 11.87
CA VAL A 334 11.18 -6.35 11.65
C VAL A 334 10.42 -6.47 12.97
N CYS A 335 10.98 -7.17 13.97
CA CYS A 335 10.32 -7.45 15.25
C CYS A 335 11.24 -7.16 16.46
N PRO A 336 11.86 -5.96 16.57
CA PRO A 336 12.86 -5.70 17.60
C PRO A 336 12.32 -5.93 19.02
N SER A 337 11.05 -5.63 19.27
CA SER A 337 10.42 -5.75 20.58
C SER A 337 9.93 -7.17 20.93
N ALA A 338 10.03 -8.12 19.99
CA ALA A 338 9.55 -9.47 20.22
C ALA A 338 10.52 -10.30 21.09
N PHE A 339 11.81 -9.97 21.09
CA PHE A 339 12.85 -10.80 21.70
C PHE A 339 13.19 -10.44 23.15
N SER A 340 12.95 -9.18 23.56
CA SER A 340 13.24 -8.73 24.92
C SER A 340 12.30 -7.63 25.37
N LYS A 341 11.72 -7.79 26.55
CA LYS A 341 10.97 -6.71 27.22
C LYS A 341 11.90 -5.64 27.81
N GLU A 342 13.14 -6.02 28.15
CA GLU A 342 14.11 -5.11 28.75
C GLU A 342 14.85 -4.25 27.72
N VAL A 343 14.95 -4.75 26.49
CA VAL A 343 15.58 -4.08 25.34
C VAL A 343 14.64 -4.17 24.12
N PRO A 344 13.49 -3.47 24.14
CA PRO A 344 12.44 -3.66 23.14
C PRO A 344 12.76 -3.03 21.77
N ASP A 345 13.59 -1.99 21.69
CA ASP A 345 13.96 -1.40 20.40
C ASP A 345 15.41 -0.93 20.44
N ILE A 346 16.32 -1.86 20.19
CA ILE A 346 17.76 -1.60 20.26
C ILE A 346 18.22 -0.62 19.18
N PHE A 347 17.57 -0.62 18.01
CA PHE A 347 17.93 0.27 16.91
C PHE A 347 17.51 1.70 17.20
N ASP A 348 16.27 1.92 17.63
CA ASP A 348 15.79 3.25 18.03
C ASP A 348 16.61 3.82 19.19
N LYS A 349 16.93 2.98 20.18
CA LYS A 349 17.76 3.38 21.32
C LYS A 349 19.17 3.82 20.88
N LEU A 350 19.82 3.08 19.98
CA LEU A 350 21.15 3.46 19.49
C LEU A 350 21.09 4.70 18.59
N PHE A 351 20.09 4.77 17.70
CA PHE A 351 19.87 5.95 16.86
C PHE A 351 19.73 7.21 17.72
N ASN A 352 18.87 7.19 18.73
CA ASN A 352 18.65 8.34 19.62
C ASN A 352 19.95 8.72 20.36
N THR A 353 20.78 7.74 20.75
CA THR A 353 22.08 7.98 21.38
C THR A 353 23.06 8.67 20.43
N ILE A 354 23.16 8.19 19.19
CA ILE A 354 24.04 8.76 18.15
C ILE A 354 23.53 10.16 17.75
N ALA A 355 22.22 10.30 17.52
CA ALA A 355 21.60 11.57 17.13
C ALA A 355 21.79 12.63 18.21
N ALA A 356 21.54 12.32 19.49
CA ALA A 356 21.80 13.26 20.58
C ALA A 356 23.29 13.67 20.62
N SER A 357 24.20 12.69 20.53
CA SER A 357 25.64 12.96 20.54
C SER A 357 26.11 13.79 19.34
N PHE A 358 25.56 13.57 18.15
CA PHE A 358 25.83 14.35 16.95
C PHE A 358 25.48 15.83 17.15
N HIS A 359 24.31 16.11 17.72
CA HIS A 359 23.85 17.48 17.96
C HIS A 359 24.55 18.16 19.15
N GLU A 360 24.80 17.45 20.25
CA GLU A 360 25.47 17.97 21.44
C GLU A 360 26.98 18.17 21.23
N GLY A 361 27.61 17.21 20.55
CA GLY A 361 29.06 17.17 20.33
C GLY A 361 29.55 18.09 19.20
N GLY A 362 28.65 18.69 18.43
CA GLY A 362 29.00 19.56 17.31
C GLY A 362 29.79 18.86 16.20
N VAL A 363 29.52 17.57 15.98
CA VAL A 363 30.21 16.75 14.98
C VAL A 363 29.80 17.21 13.57
N GLY A 364 30.78 17.35 12.67
CA GLY A 364 30.51 17.80 11.29
C GLY A 364 29.72 16.79 10.47
N ARG A 365 28.87 17.28 9.56
CA ARG A 365 28.14 16.42 8.60
C ARG A 365 29.10 15.53 7.80
N GLY A 366 30.23 16.11 7.37
CA GLY A 366 31.30 15.40 6.68
C GLY A 366 31.91 14.27 7.52
N ASN A 367 32.11 14.50 8.81
CA ASN A 367 32.59 13.48 9.74
C ASN A 367 31.62 12.30 9.84
N VAL A 368 30.32 12.58 10.08
CA VAL A 368 29.31 11.50 10.18
C VAL A 368 29.23 10.70 8.88
N ARG A 369 29.27 11.39 7.73
CA ARG A 369 29.29 10.73 6.42
C ARG A 369 30.50 9.79 6.26
N ARG A 370 31.70 10.24 6.64
CA ARG A 370 32.90 9.39 6.60
C ARG A 370 32.79 8.20 7.55
N VAL A 371 32.27 8.41 8.76
CA VAL A 371 32.12 7.34 9.76
C VAL A 371 31.11 6.28 9.29
N VAL A 372 29.98 6.68 8.70
CA VAL A 372 29.00 5.71 8.16
C VAL A 372 29.55 4.96 6.95
N GLN A 373 30.34 5.62 6.08
CA GLN A 373 31.03 4.98 4.96
C GLN A 373 32.04 3.92 5.44
N LYS A 374 32.90 4.29 6.39
CA LYS A 374 33.85 3.35 7.04
C LYS A 374 33.12 2.17 7.68
N ALA A 375 31.99 2.41 8.36
CA ALA A 375 31.18 1.34 8.97
C ALA A 375 30.53 0.43 7.92
N PHE A 376 30.05 0.99 6.80
CA PHE A 376 29.46 0.24 5.69
C PHE A 376 30.49 -0.68 5.04
N GLU A 377 31.68 -0.14 4.71
CA GLU A 377 32.81 -0.91 4.16
C GLU A 377 33.24 -2.03 5.11
N GLN A 378 33.26 -1.77 6.42
CA GLN A 378 33.57 -2.78 7.43
C GLN A 378 32.54 -3.92 7.43
N VAL A 379 31.24 -3.61 7.38
CA VAL A 379 30.19 -4.65 7.27
C VAL A 379 30.36 -5.46 5.99
N GLN A 380 30.61 -4.82 4.84
CA GLN A 380 30.86 -5.53 3.58
C GLN A 380 32.09 -6.45 3.67
N SER A 381 33.18 -5.96 4.26
CA SER A 381 34.41 -6.76 4.43
C SER A 381 34.22 -7.99 5.32
N GLN A 382 33.34 -7.91 6.32
CA GLN A 382 33.01 -9.05 7.20
C GLN A 382 32.10 -10.08 6.54
N LEU A 383 31.32 -9.67 5.55
CA LEU A 383 30.49 -10.55 4.73
C LEU A 383 31.31 -11.08 3.54
N ASN A 384 31.26 -10.34 2.43
CA ASN A 384 32.08 -10.47 1.24
C ASN A 384 32.08 -9.07 0.59
N PRO A 385 33.24 -8.51 0.19
CA PRO A 385 33.32 -7.17 -0.40
C PRO A 385 32.38 -6.92 -1.59
N SER A 386 32.04 -7.95 -2.38
CA SER A 386 31.10 -7.82 -3.50
C SER A 386 29.62 -7.90 -3.08
N THR A 387 29.32 -8.03 -1.79
CA THR A 387 27.94 -8.15 -1.29
C THR A 387 27.21 -6.84 -1.48
N LYS A 388 26.12 -6.88 -2.25
CA LYS A 388 25.14 -5.79 -2.35
C LYS A 388 24.26 -5.78 -1.10
N ILE A 389 24.28 -4.68 -0.34
CA ILE A 389 23.42 -4.51 0.83
C ILE A 389 22.10 -3.88 0.37
N LEU A 390 20.98 -4.51 0.70
CA LEU A 390 19.66 -3.98 0.36
C LEU A 390 19.16 -3.08 1.50
N ILE A 391 18.63 -1.88 1.21
CA ILE A 391 18.04 -1.01 2.23
C ILE A 391 16.57 -0.80 1.91
N VAL A 392 15.70 -1.43 2.68
CA VAL A 392 14.25 -1.32 2.55
C VAL A 392 13.75 -0.13 3.35
N VAL A 393 12.93 0.71 2.72
CA VAL A 393 12.17 1.79 3.38
C VAL A 393 10.69 1.45 3.22
N ASP A 394 10.14 0.73 4.19
CA ASP A 394 8.72 0.35 4.19
C ASP A 394 7.84 1.46 4.77
N GLU A 395 6.57 1.46 4.35
CA GLU A 395 5.59 2.51 4.63
C GLU A 395 6.11 3.95 4.30
N ALA A 396 6.96 4.05 3.26
CA ALA A 396 7.70 5.25 2.85
C ALA A 396 6.81 6.48 2.60
N GLN A 397 5.57 6.26 2.14
CA GLN A 397 4.62 7.34 1.85
C GLN A 397 4.26 8.19 3.08
N ASN A 398 4.53 7.73 4.30
CA ASN A 398 4.35 8.55 5.50
C ASN A 398 5.30 9.76 5.47
N PHE A 399 6.48 9.62 4.88
CA PHE A 399 7.48 10.70 4.80
C PHE A 399 7.23 11.66 3.65
N SER A 400 6.42 11.26 2.66
CA SER A 400 5.93 12.15 1.61
C SER A 400 5.00 13.25 2.14
N ARG A 401 4.45 13.07 3.35
CA ARG A 401 3.47 13.98 3.98
C ARG A 401 4.07 14.82 5.11
N VAL A 402 5.36 14.67 5.37
CA VAL A 402 6.08 15.36 6.45
C VAL A 402 7.03 16.37 5.83
N PHE A 403 7.09 17.57 6.42
CA PHE A 403 7.90 18.69 5.92
C PHE A 403 7.62 18.98 4.43
N GLU A 404 6.34 18.98 4.04
CA GLU A 404 5.93 19.27 2.67
C GLU A 404 6.56 20.60 2.21
N LYS A 405 7.23 20.54 1.07
CA LYS A 405 7.88 21.66 0.40
C LYS A 405 9.10 22.28 1.10
N ARG A 406 9.69 21.61 2.10
CA ARG A 406 10.83 22.14 2.89
C ARG A 406 12.22 21.77 2.38
N PHE A 407 12.29 20.92 1.36
CA PHE A 407 13.54 20.50 0.74
C PHE A 407 13.57 20.91 -0.73
N GLN A 408 14.76 21.07 -1.31
CA GLN A 408 14.93 21.42 -2.71
C GLN A 408 15.39 20.20 -3.51
N SER A 409 14.89 20.07 -4.73
CA SER A 409 15.42 19.12 -5.72
C SER A 409 16.83 19.52 -6.18
N ASN A 410 17.71 18.55 -6.41
CA ASN A 410 19.02 18.84 -7.01
C ASN A 410 18.91 19.21 -8.52
N LEU A 411 17.77 18.89 -9.16
CA LEU A 411 17.47 19.31 -10.53
C LEU A 411 17.20 20.83 -10.66
N PRO A 412 17.51 21.46 -11.82
CA PRO A 412 17.40 22.91 -12.04
C PRO A 412 16.00 23.49 -11.79
N ASP A 413 14.96 22.71 -12.09
CA ASP A 413 13.55 23.08 -11.89
C ASP A 413 13.17 23.24 -10.40
N SER A 414 14.09 22.93 -9.48
CA SER A 414 14.11 23.35 -8.06
C SER A 414 12.86 23.02 -7.24
N ARG A 415 12.02 22.10 -7.73
CA ARG A 415 10.71 21.76 -7.16
C ARG A 415 10.85 21.40 -5.68
N PRO A 416 9.95 21.92 -4.83
CA PRO A 416 10.04 21.68 -3.40
C PRO A 416 9.62 20.23 -3.09
N ARG A 417 10.42 19.50 -2.29
CA ARG A 417 10.27 18.08 -1.98
C ARG A 417 9.88 17.84 -0.51
N PRO A 418 9.25 16.70 -0.18
CA PRO A 418 8.98 16.30 1.21
C PRO A 418 10.18 15.57 1.85
N LEU A 419 10.04 15.18 3.12
CA LEU A 419 11.08 14.49 3.90
C LEU A 419 11.62 13.20 3.25
N LEU A 420 10.78 12.50 2.49
CA LEU A 420 11.17 11.22 1.87
C LEU A 420 12.41 11.33 0.97
N SER A 421 12.51 12.41 0.17
CA SER A 421 13.60 12.62 -0.80
C SER A 421 14.99 12.74 -0.13
N PRO A 422 15.24 13.67 0.81
CA PRO A 422 16.55 13.80 1.44
C PRO A 422 16.92 12.59 2.32
N VAL A 423 15.94 11.87 2.87
CA VAL A 423 16.18 10.61 3.60
C VAL A 423 16.69 9.53 2.65
N VAL A 424 15.99 9.27 1.54
CA VAL A 424 16.45 8.26 0.57
C VAL A 424 17.82 8.63 -0.01
N HIS A 425 18.04 9.91 -0.34
CA HIS A 425 19.34 10.38 -0.81
C HIS A 425 20.45 10.20 0.24
N GLY A 426 20.14 10.42 1.53
CA GLY A 426 21.05 10.11 2.63
C GLY A 426 21.47 8.63 2.67
N LEU A 427 20.53 7.72 2.41
CA LEU A 427 20.81 6.28 2.33
C LEU A 427 21.62 5.92 1.08
N GLU A 428 21.33 6.54 -0.06
CA GLU A 428 22.07 6.32 -1.31
C GLU A 428 23.52 6.81 -1.24
N THR A 429 23.82 7.86 -0.47
CA THR A 429 25.17 8.44 -0.40
C THR A 429 26.14 7.68 0.50
N VAL A 430 25.72 6.55 1.09
CA VAL A 430 26.57 5.69 1.93
C VAL A 430 27.73 5.06 1.15
N THR A 431 27.64 4.96 -0.17
CA THR A 431 28.74 4.52 -1.03
C THR A 431 28.60 5.16 -2.40
N THR A 432 29.70 5.41 -3.09
CA THR A 432 29.67 5.90 -4.48
C THR A 432 29.48 4.78 -5.51
N ASP A 433 29.54 3.52 -5.08
CA ASP A 433 29.39 2.35 -5.94
C ASP A 433 27.94 1.87 -5.99
N SER A 434 27.32 1.93 -7.17
CA SER A 434 25.97 1.46 -7.44
C SER A 434 25.80 -0.04 -7.17
N GLN A 435 26.86 -0.83 -7.36
CA GLN A 435 26.84 -2.29 -7.23
C GLN A 435 26.72 -2.75 -5.78
N HIS A 436 26.98 -1.85 -4.81
CA HIS A 436 27.07 -2.18 -3.40
C HIS A 436 25.82 -1.89 -2.58
N VAL A 437 24.87 -1.09 -3.08
CA VAL A 437 23.59 -0.86 -2.38
C VAL A 437 22.43 -0.70 -3.36
N CYS A 438 21.27 -1.27 -2.98
CA CYS A 438 19.98 -1.02 -3.64
C CYS A 438 18.97 -0.53 -2.60
N ILE A 439 18.33 0.61 -2.85
CA ILE A 439 17.24 1.13 -2.01
C ILE A 439 15.89 0.58 -2.51
N ILE A 440 15.07 0.09 -1.59
CA ILE A 440 13.77 -0.50 -1.90
C ILE A 440 12.67 0.28 -1.15
N PRO A 441 12.19 1.40 -1.71
CA PRO A 441 11.04 2.10 -1.15
C PRO A 441 9.75 1.33 -1.45
N CYS A 442 8.94 1.13 -0.41
CA CYS A 442 7.63 0.51 -0.54
C CYS A 442 6.66 1.04 0.52
N GLY A 443 5.37 0.78 0.33
CA GLY A 443 4.36 1.12 1.34
C GLY A 443 2.97 1.36 0.78
N THR A 444 1.98 1.48 1.66
CA THR A 444 0.58 1.59 1.25
C THR A 444 0.22 3.04 0.91
N GLY A 445 -0.01 3.31 -0.38
CA GLY A 445 -0.33 4.66 -0.88
C GLY A 445 0.90 5.49 -1.23
N LEU A 446 2.02 4.83 -1.53
CA LEU A 446 3.14 5.42 -2.26
C LEU A 446 2.65 5.69 -3.69
N SER A 447 2.72 6.94 -4.13
CA SER A 447 2.24 7.39 -5.44
C SER A 447 3.36 7.35 -6.49
N LEU A 448 3.00 7.41 -7.78
CA LEU A 448 4.03 7.60 -8.81
C LEU A 448 4.78 8.93 -8.65
N ASN A 449 4.13 9.96 -8.13
CA ASN A 449 4.80 11.23 -7.86
C ASN A 449 5.88 11.06 -6.79
N ASP A 450 5.61 10.27 -5.75
CA ASP A 450 6.61 9.94 -4.74
C ASP A 450 7.80 9.21 -5.37
N LEU A 451 7.55 8.25 -6.26
CA LEU A 451 8.59 7.51 -6.96
C LEU A 451 9.41 8.41 -7.90
N GLN A 452 8.76 9.30 -8.63
CA GLN A 452 9.42 10.27 -9.50
C GLN A 452 10.35 11.17 -8.69
N TRP A 453 9.94 11.60 -7.49
CA TRP A 453 10.79 12.41 -6.61
C TRP A 453 12.07 11.68 -6.21
N LEU A 454 11.99 10.36 -6.00
CA LEU A 454 13.14 9.54 -5.67
C LEU A 454 14.06 9.36 -6.87
N GLU A 455 13.50 9.07 -8.05
CA GLU A 455 14.24 8.96 -9.31
C GLU A 455 15.01 10.26 -9.64
N ASP A 456 14.34 11.41 -9.50
CA ASP A 456 14.94 12.73 -9.71
C ASP A 456 16.07 13.05 -8.71
N SER A 457 16.07 12.41 -7.54
CA SER A 457 17.06 12.66 -6.47
C SER A 457 18.38 11.88 -6.67
N GLY A 458 18.38 10.84 -7.51
CA GLY A 458 19.54 9.98 -7.77
C GLY A 458 20.40 10.36 -8.99
N ALA A 459 19.91 11.26 -9.85
CA ALA A 459 20.49 11.54 -11.17
C ALA A 459 21.88 12.23 -11.18
N GLU A 460 22.38 12.71 -10.04
CA GLU A 460 23.73 13.31 -9.95
C GLU A 460 24.86 12.26 -9.81
N ALA A 461 24.54 10.98 -9.60
CA ALA A 461 25.53 9.91 -9.51
C ALA A 461 25.74 9.21 -10.87
N LYS A 462 26.48 9.90 -11.76
CA LYS A 462 27.06 9.46 -13.05
C LYS A 462 26.14 9.54 -14.27
N GLY A 463 26.71 10.10 -15.35
CA GLY A 463 26.22 9.99 -16.73
C GLY A 463 26.27 8.56 -17.28
N THR A 464 25.67 7.61 -16.56
CA THR A 464 25.30 6.32 -17.13
C THR A 464 24.11 6.55 -18.05
N LYS A 465 24.28 6.17 -19.32
CA LYS A 465 23.26 6.17 -20.36
C LYS A 465 21.93 5.74 -19.76
N GLU A 466 20.90 6.57 -19.92
CA GLU A 466 19.52 6.10 -19.83
C GLU A 466 19.44 4.80 -20.64
N PRO A 467 19.04 3.66 -20.04
CA PRO A 467 18.65 2.50 -20.84
C PRO A 467 17.53 2.98 -21.77
N ASP A 468 17.61 2.63 -23.05
CA ASP A 468 16.66 3.02 -24.09
C ASP A 468 15.22 3.16 -23.54
N GLY A 469 14.78 4.40 -23.33
CA GLY A 469 13.42 4.74 -22.90
C GLY A 469 13.13 4.65 -21.40
N GLY A 470 13.75 5.51 -20.57
CA GLY A 470 13.15 6.04 -19.33
C GLY A 470 12.46 5.05 -18.37
N GLN A 471 12.94 3.81 -18.27
CA GLN A 471 12.21 2.76 -17.56
C GLN A 471 12.57 2.75 -16.08
N SER A 472 11.67 3.26 -15.25
CA SER A 472 11.77 3.12 -13.80
C SER A 472 11.76 1.64 -13.38
N TYR A 473 12.72 1.25 -12.55
CA TYR A 473 12.80 -0.09 -11.98
C TYR A 473 11.71 -0.28 -10.91
N ARG A 474 10.57 -0.82 -11.33
CA ARG A 474 9.41 -1.10 -10.48
C ARG A 474 9.05 -2.57 -10.52
N ILE A 475 8.61 -3.10 -9.37
CA ILE A 475 7.84 -4.34 -9.28
C ILE A 475 6.38 -3.94 -9.11
N THR A 476 5.56 -4.31 -10.08
CA THR A 476 4.13 -3.98 -10.11
C THR A 476 3.25 -5.23 -10.10
N ASN A 477 3.79 -6.36 -10.55
CA ASN A 477 3.04 -7.60 -10.72
C ASN A 477 2.82 -8.32 -9.37
N PHE A 478 1.77 -7.90 -8.65
CA PHE A 478 1.27 -8.57 -7.46
C PHE A 478 -0.06 -9.26 -7.78
N SER A 479 0.00 -10.46 -8.33
CA SER A 479 -1.18 -11.26 -8.71
C SER A 479 -1.96 -11.84 -7.52
N GLY A 480 -1.39 -11.81 -6.31
CA GLY A 480 -2.01 -12.36 -5.10
C GLY A 480 -2.32 -13.85 -5.24
N TRP A 481 -3.54 -14.24 -4.86
CA TRP A 481 -4.00 -15.63 -4.96
C TRP A 481 -4.67 -15.87 -6.32
N SER A 482 -3.96 -16.52 -7.24
CA SER A 482 -4.42 -16.86 -8.60
C SER A 482 -5.12 -18.23 -8.69
N SER A 483 -5.15 -18.99 -7.60
CA SER A 483 -5.50 -20.41 -7.64
C SER A 483 -5.81 -20.98 -6.25
N ILE A 484 -6.82 -21.85 -6.15
CA ILE A 484 -7.12 -22.65 -4.93
C ILE A 484 -5.89 -23.44 -4.47
N ALA A 485 -5.10 -23.97 -5.42
CA ALA A 485 -3.90 -24.74 -5.11
C ALA A 485 -2.84 -23.91 -4.37
N GLN A 486 -2.74 -22.59 -4.63
CA GLN A 486 -1.78 -21.73 -3.92
C GLN A 486 -2.16 -21.56 -2.45
N ILE A 487 -3.46 -21.40 -2.16
CA ILE A 487 -3.94 -21.30 -0.78
C ILE A 487 -3.74 -22.65 -0.07
N THR A 488 -4.00 -23.76 -0.77
CA THR A 488 -3.80 -25.12 -0.24
C THR A 488 -2.33 -25.37 0.07
N GLU A 489 -1.41 -25.06 -0.85
CA GLU A 489 0.04 -25.19 -0.61
C GLU A 489 0.50 -24.32 0.57
N TYR A 490 -0.05 -23.11 0.68
CA TYR A 490 0.23 -22.24 1.83
C TYR A 490 -0.22 -22.87 3.16
N LEU A 491 -1.40 -23.51 3.19
CA LEU A 491 -1.89 -24.23 4.36
C LEU A 491 -1.06 -25.48 4.68
N GLU A 492 -0.56 -26.21 3.67
CA GLU A 492 0.37 -27.32 3.90
C GLU A 492 1.67 -26.86 4.57
N ARG A 493 2.25 -25.74 4.11
CA ARG A 493 3.44 -25.15 4.74
C ARG A 493 3.17 -24.67 6.17
N LEU A 494 1.98 -24.10 6.38
CA LEU A 494 1.53 -23.73 7.72
C LEU A 494 1.48 -24.97 8.62
N LYS A 495 0.96 -26.09 8.12
CA LYS A 495 0.94 -27.39 8.82
C LYS A 495 2.33 -27.94 9.11
N ASP A 496 3.31 -27.69 8.25
CA ASP A 496 4.70 -28.10 8.45
C ASP A 496 5.44 -27.24 9.50
N GLN A 497 5.04 -25.97 9.69
CA GLN A 497 5.58 -25.07 10.73
C GLN A 497 4.73 -25.03 12.01
N VAL A 498 4.05 -26.14 12.33
CA VAL A 498 3.23 -26.29 13.56
C VAL A 498 3.74 -27.47 14.38
N THR A 499 3.87 -27.27 15.70
CA THR A 499 4.30 -28.30 16.64
C THR A 499 3.15 -29.19 17.10
N THR A 500 1.95 -28.63 17.29
CA THR A 500 0.72 -29.38 17.64
C THR A 500 -0.49 -28.79 16.94
N GLY A 501 -1.46 -29.63 16.58
CA GLY A 501 -2.70 -29.18 15.94
C GLY A 501 -2.66 -29.17 14.41
N ARG A 502 -1.78 -29.98 13.79
CA ARG A 502 -1.72 -30.16 12.34
C ARG A 502 -3.07 -30.56 11.75
N GLU A 503 -3.69 -31.61 12.31
CA GLU A 503 -5.02 -32.11 11.89
C GLU A 503 -6.12 -31.09 12.19
N LYS A 504 -6.01 -30.35 13.29
CA LYS A 504 -6.96 -29.28 13.65
C LYS A 504 -7.00 -28.16 12.61
N ILE A 505 -5.93 -27.91 11.87
CA ILE A 505 -5.95 -26.90 10.78
C ILE A 505 -6.92 -27.30 9.68
N ASP A 506 -6.96 -28.60 9.33
CA ASP A 506 -7.87 -29.11 8.30
C ASP A 506 -9.33 -29.09 8.79
N GLU A 507 -9.56 -29.30 10.09
CA GLU A 507 -10.88 -29.14 10.72
C GLU A 507 -11.35 -27.68 10.74
N MET A 508 -10.47 -26.75 11.13
CA MET A 508 -10.78 -25.33 11.23
C MET A 508 -10.96 -24.67 9.85
N ILE A 509 -10.20 -25.13 8.85
CA ILE A 509 -10.13 -24.56 7.50
C ILE A 509 -10.33 -25.70 6.49
N PRO A 510 -11.56 -26.23 6.37
CA PRO A 510 -11.84 -27.31 5.43
C PRO A 510 -11.75 -26.83 3.97
N PRO A 511 -11.71 -27.76 2.98
CA PRO A 511 -11.65 -27.40 1.56
C PRO A 511 -12.73 -26.42 1.10
N ALA A 512 -13.94 -26.50 1.67
CA ALA A 512 -15.02 -25.54 1.40
C ALA A 512 -14.70 -24.10 1.83
N ALA A 513 -13.91 -23.94 2.92
CA ALA A 513 -13.41 -22.63 3.35
C ALA A 513 -12.39 -22.08 2.35
N VAL A 514 -11.48 -22.94 1.85
CA VAL A 514 -10.48 -22.56 0.83
C VAL A 514 -11.15 -22.10 -0.46
N ASP A 515 -12.14 -22.86 -0.95
CA ASP A 515 -12.91 -22.49 -2.14
C ASP A 515 -13.63 -21.14 -1.94
N THR A 516 -14.26 -20.95 -0.79
CA THR A 516 -14.99 -19.71 -0.47
C THR A 516 -14.05 -18.51 -0.31
N MET A 517 -12.89 -18.67 0.32
CA MET A 517 -11.84 -17.64 0.39
C MET A 517 -11.36 -17.25 -1.01
N TYR A 518 -11.10 -18.24 -1.88
CA TYR A 518 -10.69 -17.97 -3.25
C TYR A 518 -11.77 -17.24 -4.05
N ARG A 519 -13.02 -17.67 -3.95
CA ARG A 519 -14.14 -17.09 -4.69
C ARG A 519 -14.38 -15.62 -4.32
N LEU A 520 -14.30 -15.30 -3.02
CA LEU A 520 -14.69 -13.99 -2.50
C LEU A 520 -13.53 -13.02 -2.28
N LEU A 521 -12.33 -13.52 -1.97
CA LEU A 521 -11.20 -12.74 -1.46
C LEU A 521 -9.90 -12.88 -2.29
N ARG A 522 -9.93 -13.55 -3.45
CA ARG A 522 -8.77 -13.62 -4.36
C ARG A 522 -8.31 -12.26 -4.87
N GLY A 523 -7.06 -12.20 -5.32
CA GLY A 523 -6.42 -11.02 -5.92
C GLY A 523 -5.35 -10.35 -5.04
N ARG A 524 -5.47 -10.42 -3.70
CA ARG A 524 -4.43 -9.90 -2.78
C ARG A 524 -4.02 -10.90 -1.73
N PHE A 525 -2.75 -10.83 -1.31
CA PHE A 525 -2.22 -11.65 -0.23
C PHE A 525 -3.01 -11.50 1.09
N ARG A 526 -3.18 -10.26 1.58
CA ARG A 526 -3.60 -9.99 2.97
C ARG A 526 -5.03 -10.41 3.35
N PRO A 527 -6.08 -10.27 2.52
CA PRO A 527 -7.44 -10.64 2.90
C PRO A 527 -7.57 -12.10 3.34
N ILE A 528 -7.10 -13.06 2.53
CA ILE A 528 -7.13 -14.50 2.86
C ILE A 528 -6.30 -14.80 4.11
N ILE A 529 -5.09 -14.24 4.20
CA ILE A 529 -4.25 -14.41 5.39
C ILE A 529 -4.95 -13.89 6.64
N SER A 530 -5.70 -12.79 6.55
CA SER A 530 -6.45 -12.24 7.69
C SER A 530 -7.57 -13.19 8.15
N VAL A 531 -8.23 -13.90 7.22
CA VAL A 531 -9.23 -14.93 7.54
C VAL A 531 -8.58 -16.11 8.27
N ILE A 532 -7.43 -16.60 7.79
CA ILE A 532 -6.70 -17.71 8.43
C ILE A 532 -6.24 -17.28 9.84
N GLU A 533 -5.61 -16.11 9.96
CA GLU A 533 -5.15 -15.55 11.24
C GLU A 533 -6.30 -15.25 12.23
N GLY A 534 -7.52 -14.99 11.75
CA GLY A 534 -8.73 -14.75 12.55
C GLY A 534 -9.40 -16.05 12.99
N THR A 535 -9.47 -17.03 12.10
CA THR A 535 -10.05 -18.36 12.36
C THR A 535 -9.28 -19.09 13.46
N ILE A 536 -7.94 -19.08 13.38
CA ILE A 536 -7.08 -19.69 14.41
C ILE A 536 -7.27 -18.99 15.76
N TRP A 537 -7.37 -17.66 15.79
CA TRP A 537 -7.62 -16.94 17.05
C TRP A 537 -8.96 -17.31 17.69
N LYS A 538 -10.05 -17.27 16.92
CA LYS A 538 -11.38 -17.55 17.48
C LYS A 538 -11.44 -18.97 18.06
N HIS A 539 -10.78 -19.95 17.43
CA HIS A 539 -10.67 -21.30 18.01
C HIS A 539 -9.83 -21.33 19.29
N ASN A 540 -8.69 -20.63 19.33
CA ASN A 540 -7.89 -20.49 20.56
C ASN A 540 -8.71 -19.88 21.71
N ALA A 541 -9.46 -18.80 21.44
CA ALA A 541 -10.29 -18.14 22.44
C ALA A 541 -11.41 -19.03 22.98
N ILE A 542 -12.05 -19.83 22.12
CA ILE A 542 -13.13 -20.75 22.51
C ILE A 542 -12.60 -21.92 23.36
N GLU A 543 -11.44 -22.47 23.04
CA GLU A 543 -10.84 -23.55 23.84
C GLU A 543 -10.40 -23.07 25.23
N GLU A 544 -10.04 -21.79 25.38
CA GLU A 544 -9.82 -21.17 26.70
C GLU A 544 -11.14 -21.06 27.49
N THR A 545 -12.25 -20.66 26.85
CA THR A 545 -13.56 -20.50 27.53
C THR A 545 -14.26 -21.84 27.82
N LYS A 546 -14.11 -22.85 26.95
CA LYS A 546 -14.66 -24.20 27.17
C LYS A 546 -13.99 -24.94 28.35
N ARG A 547 -12.79 -24.53 28.76
CA ARG A 547 -12.17 -25.03 30.00
C ARG A 547 -12.87 -24.54 31.27
N GLU A 548 -13.75 -23.54 31.16
CA GLU A 548 -14.41 -22.92 32.31
C GLU A 548 -15.92 -23.21 32.38
N GLN A 549 -16.60 -23.60 31.28
CA GLN A 549 -18.03 -23.92 31.30
C GLN A 549 -18.39 -25.04 30.31
N ASN A 550 -19.02 -26.11 30.82
CA ASN A 550 -19.62 -27.20 30.06
C ASN A 550 -21.11 -26.91 29.82
N GLU A 551 -21.47 -26.34 28.66
CA GLU A 551 -22.84 -26.41 28.16
C GLU A 551 -22.86 -26.64 26.63
N PRO A 552 -23.72 -27.57 26.12
CA PRO A 552 -23.91 -27.77 24.69
C PRO A 552 -25.13 -26.98 24.18
N GLY A 553 -24.96 -26.20 23.10
CA GLY A 553 -26.10 -25.49 22.49
C GLY A 553 -25.86 -24.88 21.10
N SER A 554 -26.71 -25.30 20.16
CA SER A 554 -27.07 -24.72 18.84
C SER A 554 -26.09 -24.81 17.66
N GLN A 555 -26.64 -25.08 16.46
CA GLN A 555 -25.95 -25.07 15.16
C GLN A 555 -25.62 -23.62 14.77
N GLU A 556 -24.54 -23.08 15.31
CA GLU A 556 -23.99 -21.80 14.84
C GLU A 556 -23.23 -21.98 13.51
N GLU A 557 -23.27 -20.93 12.69
CA GLU A 557 -22.50 -20.82 11.45
C GLU A 557 -20.98 -21.07 11.71
N PRO A 558 -20.27 -21.83 10.84
CA PRO A 558 -18.86 -22.13 11.06
C PRO A 558 -17.99 -20.89 11.20
N ILE A 559 -17.02 -20.93 12.13
CA ILE A 559 -16.14 -19.79 12.46
C ILE A 559 -15.42 -19.22 11.22
N TRP A 560 -14.89 -20.09 10.35
CA TRP A 560 -14.22 -19.66 9.13
C TRP A 560 -15.17 -18.89 8.19
N MET A 561 -16.45 -19.25 8.14
CA MET A 561 -17.45 -18.60 7.29
C MET A 561 -17.75 -17.20 7.82
N LYS A 562 -17.90 -17.08 9.14
CA LYS A 562 -18.03 -15.78 9.83
C LYS A 562 -16.82 -14.89 9.60
N GLU A 563 -15.60 -15.41 9.68
CA GLU A 563 -14.37 -14.66 9.41
C GLU A 563 -14.28 -14.17 7.95
N ILE A 564 -14.68 -14.99 6.98
CA ILE A 564 -14.73 -14.56 5.57
C ILE A 564 -15.72 -13.39 5.41
N LYS A 565 -16.92 -13.51 5.99
CA LYS A 565 -17.94 -12.44 5.98
C LYS A 565 -17.42 -11.17 6.67
N ASP A 566 -16.81 -11.30 7.84
CA ASP A 566 -16.25 -10.18 8.61
C ASP A 566 -15.17 -9.43 7.80
N VAL A 567 -14.25 -10.17 7.14
CA VAL A 567 -13.22 -9.57 6.28
C VAL A 567 -13.83 -8.90 5.05
N GLN A 568 -14.76 -9.55 4.37
CA GLN A 568 -15.43 -8.98 3.20
C GLN A 568 -16.19 -7.69 3.58
N GLN A 569 -16.99 -7.71 4.64
CA GLN A 569 -17.73 -6.53 5.11
C GLN A 569 -16.79 -5.39 5.52
N ARG A 570 -15.69 -5.69 6.22
CA ARG A 570 -14.69 -4.67 6.57
C ARG A 570 -14.12 -3.98 5.33
N LEU A 571 -13.89 -4.74 4.25
CA LEU A 571 -13.37 -4.25 2.98
C LEU A 571 -14.42 -3.45 2.19
N THR A 572 -15.68 -3.88 2.17
CA THR A 572 -16.67 -3.41 1.17
C THR A 572 -17.85 -2.61 1.72
N THR A 573 -18.06 -2.55 3.04
CA THR A 573 -19.17 -1.79 3.62
C THR A 573 -18.91 -0.30 3.53
N CYS A 574 -19.79 0.44 2.86
CA CYS A 574 -19.66 1.88 2.74
C CYS A 574 -19.96 2.57 4.09
N PRO A 575 -19.05 3.43 4.64
CA PRO A 575 -19.30 4.13 5.90
C PRO A 575 -20.53 5.05 5.86
N GLY A 576 -21.13 5.30 7.02
CA GLY A 576 -22.26 6.24 7.20
C GLY A 576 -21.94 7.66 6.77
N ASP A 577 -20.70 8.10 6.95
CA ASP A 577 -20.14 9.35 6.41
C ASP A 577 -18.89 9.02 5.58
N LEU A 578 -18.93 9.32 4.28
CA LEU A 578 -17.82 9.07 3.36
C LEU A 578 -16.61 10.00 3.60
N ASN A 579 -16.82 11.15 4.26
CA ASN A 579 -15.73 12.05 4.62
C ASN A 579 -14.89 11.53 5.80
N GLN A 580 -15.43 10.60 6.59
CA GLN A 580 -14.67 9.92 7.64
C GLN A 580 -13.85 8.79 7.04
N ARG A 581 -12.54 9.03 6.92
CA ARG A 581 -11.64 8.03 6.35
C ARG A 581 -11.52 6.81 7.26
N LYS A 582 -12.02 5.66 6.79
CA LYS A 582 -11.82 4.35 7.42
C LYS A 582 -10.75 3.59 6.63
N ARG A 583 -9.49 3.66 7.07
CA ARG A 583 -8.36 2.99 6.38
C ARG A 583 -8.61 1.49 6.23
N GLY A 584 -8.32 0.94 5.06
CA GLY A 584 -8.51 -0.48 4.75
C GLY A 584 -9.95 -0.86 4.40
N ASN A 585 -10.83 0.13 4.25
CA ASN A 585 -12.14 -0.01 3.63
C ASN A 585 -12.09 0.61 2.23
N LEU A 586 -12.40 -0.18 1.21
CA LEU A 586 -12.19 0.21 -0.18
C LEU A 586 -13.11 1.36 -0.61
N CYS A 587 -14.35 1.41 -0.12
CA CYS A 587 -15.25 2.54 -0.42
C CYS A 587 -14.67 3.86 0.10
N SER A 588 -14.16 3.84 1.33
CA SER A 588 -13.54 5.02 1.96
C SER A 588 -12.21 5.41 1.32
N ASP A 589 -11.35 4.42 1.04
CA ASP A 589 -10.06 4.66 0.39
C ASP A 589 -10.23 5.18 -1.04
N PHE A 590 -11.20 4.66 -1.81
CA PHE A 590 -11.57 5.19 -3.12
C PHE A 590 -12.12 6.62 -3.04
N HIS A 591 -13.08 6.88 -2.15
CA HIS A 591 -13.65 8.22 -1.97
C HIS A 591 -12.57 9.25 -1.66
N HIS A 592 -11.69 8.92 -0.71
CA HIS A 592 -10.62 9.81 -0.30
C HIS A 592 -9.60 10.02 -1.42
N ALA A 593 -9.22 8.96 -2.14
CA ALA A 593 -8.31 9.09 -3.27
C ALA A 593 -8.87 10.05 -4.33
N MET A 594 -10.14 9.87 -4.74
CA MET A 594 -10.82 10.78 -5.69
C MET A 594 -10.86 12.23 -5.22
N LYS A 595 -11.00 12.47 -3.90
CA LYS A 595 -10.98 13.81 -3.31
C LYS A 595 -9.59 14.44 -3.28
N THR A 596 -8.54 13.64 -3.02
CA THR A 596 -7.16 14.13 -2.88
C THR A 596 -6.37 14.18 -4.18
N LEU A 597 -6.90 13.59 -5.26
CA LEU A 597 -6.25 13.64 -6.56
C LEU A 597 -6.15 15.09 -7.03
N ASN A 598 -4.91 15.61 -7.07
CA ASN A 598 -4.57 16.92 -7.60
C ASN A 598 -4.44 16.86 -9.13
N VAL A 599 -5.50 16.38 -9.78
CA VAL A 599 -5.61 16.21 -11.24
C VAL A 599 -6.76 17.04 -11.77
N GLU A 600 -6.70 17.39 -13.06
CA GLU A 600 -7.77 18.10 -13.75
C GLU A 600 -9.10 17.35 -13.60
N GLU A 601 -10.21 18.10 -13.48
CA GLU A 601 -11.55 17.51 -13.32
C GLU A 601 -11.91 16.52 -14.44
N GLU A 602 -11.33 16.71 -15.62
CA GLU A 602 -11.45 15.79 -16.75
C GLU A 602 -10.85 14.41 -16.44
N GLN A 603 -9.66 14.34 -15.82
CA GLN A 603 -9.03 13.06 -15.44
C GLN A 603 -9.80 12.35 -14.32
N LYS A 604 -10.37 13.09 -13.36
CA LYS A 604 -11.25 12.51 -12.35
C LYS A 604 -12.51 11.91 -12.99
N SER A 605 -13.07 12.61 -13.95
CA SER A 605 -14.24 12.15 -14.71
C SER A 605 -13.92 10.90 -15.54
N GLU A 606 -12.76 10.84 -16.20
CA GLU A 606 -12.26 9.66 -16.91
C GLU A 606 -12.14 8.46 -15.96
N MET A 607 -11.52 8.63 -14.78
CA MET A 607 -11.39 7.55 -13.80
C MET A 607 -12.75 7.05 -13.29
N LEU A 608 -13.66 7.96 -12.94
CA LEU A 608 -15.02 7.59 -12.53
C LEU A 608 -15.73 6.82 -13.65
N TYR A 609 -15.61 7.28 -14.90
CA TYR A 609 -16.17 6.58 -16.05
C TYR A 609 -15.60 5.17 -16.21
N LEU A 610 -14.28 5.00 -16.11
CA LEU A 610 -13.61 3.70 -16.23
C LEU A 610 -14.02 2.73 -15.11
N VAL A 611 -14.13 3.22 -13.87
CA VAL A 611 -14.59 2.41 -12.73
C VAL A 611 -16.07 2.02 -12.89
N LYS A 612 -16.92 2.95 -13.37
CA LYS A 612 -18.32 2.67 -13.72
C LYS A 612 -18.43 1.62 -14.82
N LEU A 613 -17.65 1.77 -15.89
CA LEU A 613 -17.58 0.81 -17.00
C LEU A 613 -17.12 -0.57 -16.51
N ALA A 614 -16.12 -0.62 -15.64
CA ALA A 614 -15.65 -1.87 -15.05
C ALA A 614 -16.76 -2.56 -14.25
N LEU A 615 -17.50 -1.81 -13.43
CA LEU A 615 -18.66 -2.34 -12.70
C LEU A 615 -19.74 -2.86 -13.66
N VAL A 616 -20.09 -2.10 -14.71
CA VAL A 616 -21.05 -2.54 -15.73
C VAL A 616 -20.59 -3.84 -16.39
N ARG A 617 -19.31 -3.94 -16.78
CA ARG A 617 -18.77 -5.15 -17.42
C ARG A 617 -18.78 -6.36 -16.49
N MET A 618 -18.46 -6.16 -15.22
CA MET A 618 -18.53 -7.24 -14.24
C MET A 618 -19.97 -7.67 -13.98
N VAL A 619 -20.89 -6.73 -13.82
CA VAL A 619 -22.32 -7.02 -13.62
C VAL A 619 -22.88 -7.76 -14.85
N LEU A 620 -22.73 -7.20 -16.05
CA LEU A 620 -23.34 -7.75 -17.26
C LEU A 620 -22.66 -9.01 -17.81
N PHE A 621 -21.34 -9.15 -17.65
CA PHE A 621 -20.56 -10.19 -18.33
C PHE A 621 -19.68 -11.03 -17.40
N GLY A 622 -19.69 -10.80 -16.08
CA GLY A 622 -18.79 -11.47 -15.13
C GLY A 622 -17.30 -11.23 -15.43
N ALA A 623 -16.99 -10.21 -16.23
CA ALA A 623 -15.69 -10.04 -16.85
C ALA A 623 -14.80 -9.08 -16.05
N GLN A 624 -13.53 -9.46 -15.90
CA GLN A 624 -12.49 -8.52 -15.47
C GLN A 624 -12.33 -7.38 -16.48
N THR A 625 -11.86 -6.23 -16.00
CA THR A 625 -11.59 -5.08 -16.86
C THR A 625 -10.09 -4.86 -17.00
N VAL A 626 -9.58 -4.98 -18.22
CA VAL A 626 -8.21 -4.64 -18.58
C VAL A 626 -8.22 -3.31 -19.31
N ILE A 627 -7.51 -2.33 -18.78
CA ILE A 627 -7.36 -0.99 -19.33
C ILE A 627 -5.97 -0.94 -20.00
N PRO A 628 -5.88 -0.73 -21.32
CA PRO A 628 -4.61 -0.72 -22.05
C PRO A 628 -3.84 0.60 -21.88
N LYS A 629 -3.73 1.08 -20.63
CA LYS A 629 -3.03 2.30 -20.23
C LYS A 629 -2.59 2.16 -18.77
N GLU A 630 -1.48 2.80 -18.43
CA GLU A 630 -1.03 2.97 -17.06
C GLU A 630 -1.92 3.99 -16.35
N LEU A 631 -2.73 3.53 -15.37
CA LEU A 631 -3.53 4.36 -14.49
C LEU A 631 -3.17 4.09 -13.03
N PRO A 632 -2.07 4.65 -12.53
CA PRO A 632 -1.57 4.39 -11.18
C PRO A 632 -2.53 4.87 -10.10
N GLN A 633 -3.34 5.90 -10.39
CA GLN A 633 -4.34 6.43 -9.48
C GLN A 633 -5.36 5.36 -9.07
N LEU A 634 -5.67 4.40 -9.95
CA LEU A 634 -6.54 3.27 -9.62
C LEU A 634 -5.85 2.26 -8.68
N VAL A 635 -4.52 2.15 -8.74
CA VAL A 635 -3.71 1.37 -7.77
C VAL A 635 -3.64 2.09 -6.43
N GLU A 636 -3.39 3.40 -6.44
CA GLU A 636 -3.37 4.25 -5.26
C GLU A 636 -4.73 4.28 -4.53
N SER A 637 -5.82 4.22 -5.31
CA SER A 637 -7.21 4.11 -4.82
C SER A 637 -7.59 2.70 -4.37
N ALA A 638 -6.67 1.73 -4.44
CA ALA A 638 -6.89 0.33 -4.10
C ALA A 638 -8.03 -0.33 -4.89
N LEU A 639 -8.24 0.07 -6.15
CA LEU A 639 -9.26 -0.51 -7.06
C LEU A 639 -8.67 -1.37 -8.18
N GLY A 640 -7.43 -1.10 -8.62
CA GLY A 640 -6.81 -1.85 -9.71
C GLY A 640 -5.38 -2.25 -9.38
N ARG A 641 -4.88 -3.29 -10.03
CA ARG A 641 -3.45 -3.66 -10.02
C ARG A 641 -2.80 -3.28 -11.35
N MET A 642 -1.50 -3.08 -11.34
CA MET A 642 -0.72 -2.88 -12.55
C MET A 642 -0.08 -4.18 -13.00
N GLU A 643 -0.08 -4.40 -14.30
CA GLU A 643 0.57 -5.54 -14.93
C GLU A 643 1.55 -5.04 -16.00
N PHE A 644 2.78 -5.54 -15.94
CA PHE A 644 3.80 -5.24 -16.92
C PHE A 644 3.84 -6.34 -17.98
N ILE A 645 3.66 -5.98 -19.25
CA ILE A 645 3.67 -6.92 -20.35
C ILE A 645 4.94 -6.72 -21.16
N LYS A 646 5.82 -7.74 -21.15
CA LYS A 646 6.98 -7.80 -22.04
C LYS A 646 6.50 -8.14 -23.47
N SER A 647 6.41 -7.12 -24.31
CA SER A 647 6.08 -7.23 -25.74
C SER A 647 7.10 -6.46 -26.59
N LYS A 648 6.87 -6.30 -27.91
CA LYS A 648 7.71 -5.45 -28.78
C LYS A 648 7.73 -3.99 -28.30
N SER A 649 6.62 -3.50 -27.75
CA SER A 649 6.53 -2.31 -26.89
C SER A 649 6.23 -2.79 -25.47
N SER A 650 7.20 -2.65 -24.56
CA SER A 650 6.94 -2.96 -23.14
C SER A 650 5.96 -1.94 -22.60
N GLU A 651 4.83 -2.39 -22.07
CA GLU A 651 3.72 -1.51 -21.66
C GLU A 651 3.15 -1.94 -20.31
N TYR A 652 2.74 -0.94 -19.52
CA TYR A 652 1.95 -1.14 -18.31
C TYR A 652 0.46 -1.06 -18.63
N ARG A 653 -0.31 -1.98 -18.03
CA ARG A 653 -1.77 -1.98 -18.08
C ARG A 653 -2.35 -1.99 -16.68
N THR A 654 -3.50 -1.34 -16.52
CA THR A 654 -4.26 -1.41 -15.26
C THR A 654 -5.36 -2.46 -15.38
N VAL A 655 -5.45 -3.35 -14.39
CA VAL A 655 -6.42 -4.45 -14.33
C VAL A 655 -7.30 -4.31 -13.10
N ILE A 656 -8.61 -4.45 -13.27
CA ILE A 656 -9.61 -4.55 -12.20
C ILE A 656 -10.26 -5.93 -12.30
N ASP A 657 -9.90 -6.83 -11.39
CA ASP A 657 -10.26 -8.26 -11.44
C ASP A 657 -10.60 -8.87 -10.06
N GLU A 658 -10.51 -8.10 -8.98
CA GLU A 658 -10.72 -8.58 -7.61
C GLU A 658 -12.23 -8.59 -7.24
N PRO A 659 -12.82 -9.73 -6.80
CA PRO A 659 -14.27 -9.81 -6.54
C PRO A 659 -14.78 -8.79 -5.51
N PHE A 660 -14.05 -8.60 -4.40
CA PHE A 660 -14.43 -7.66 -3.35
C PHE A 660 -14.24 -6.18 -3.77
N VAL A 661 -13.41 -5.88 -4.78
CA VAL A 661 -13.33 -4.53 -5.34
C VAL A 661 -14.64 -4.18 -6.03
N PHE A 662 -15.17 -5.07 -6.86
CA PHE A 662 -16.45 -4.82 -7.53
C PHE A 662 -17.59 -4.64 -6.54
N LEU A 663 -17.63 -5.44 -5.47
CA LEU A 663 -18.60 -5.27 -4.39
C LEU A 663 -18.43 -3.93 -3.67
N ALA A 664 -17.19 -3.49 -3.40
CA ALA A 664 -16.94 -2.18 -2.80
C ALA A 664 -17.35 -1.02 -3.71
N VAL A 665 -17.06 -1.10 -5.00
CA VAL A 665 -17.44 -0.10 -6.00
C VAL A 665 -18.97 -0.02 -6.16
N HIS A 666 -19.63 -1.18 -6.19
CA HIS A 666 -21.09 -1.27 -6.18
C HIS A 666 -21.70 -0.56 -4.96
N ASN A 667 -21.22 -0.89 -3.75
CA ASN A 667 -21.70 -0.30 -2.50
C ASN A 667 -21.38 1.20 -2.40
N TYR A 668 -20.25 1.62 -2.96
CA TYR A 668 -19.88 3.03 -3.03
C TYR A 668 -20.88 3.80 -3.90
N PHE A 669 -21.14 3.35 -5.14
CA PHE A 669 -22.06 4.03 -6.04
C PHE A 669 -23.52 3.98 -5.60
N GLN A 670 -23.94 2.92 -4.89
CA GLN A 670 -25.25 2.89 -4.25
C GLN A 670 -25.50 4.12 -3.37
N LYS A 671 -24.43 4.65 -2.76
CA LYS A 671 -24.48 5.83 -1.90
C LYS A 671 -24.11 7.12 -2.61
N SER A 672 -23.01 7.12 -3.36
CA SER A 672 -22.44 8.34 -3.94
C SER A 672 -23.12 8.77 -5.24
N ASP A 673 -23.67 7.82 -6.00
CA ASP A 673 -24.39 8.07 -7.24
C ASP A 673 -25.58 7.10 -7.38
N PRO A 674 -26.64 7.31 -6.58
CA PRO A 674 -27.82 6.44 -6.60
C PRO A 674 -28.48 6.40 -7.98
N GLY A 675 -28.33 7.45 -8.81
CA GLY A 675 -28.85 7.48 -10.17
C GLY A 675 -28.16 6.46 -11.08
N PHE A 676 -26.83 6.45 -11.10
CA PHE A 676 -26.06 5.43 -11.81
C PHE A 676 -26.27 4.03 -11.24
N HIS A 677 -26.30 3.90 -9.91
CA HIS A 677 -26.57 2.60 -9.27
C HIS A 677 -27.96 2.09 -9.63
N ASN A 678 -29.00 2.93 -9.52
CA ASN A 678 -30.35 2.59 -9.95
C ASN A 678 -30.39 2.32 -11.44
N MET A 679 -29.65 3.04 -12.29
CA MET A 679 -29.54 2.74 -13.71
C MET A 679 -28.93 1.36 -13.94
N ILE A 680 -27.86 0.96 -13.23
CA ILE A 680 -27.32 -0.40 -13.33
C ILE A 680 -28.36 -1.42 -12.84
N VAL A 681 -28.96 -1.21 -11.67
CA VAL A 681 -29.96 -2.12 -11.09
C VAL A 681 -31.22 -2.20 -11.97
N THR A 682 -31.61 -1.10 -12.61
CA THR A 682 -32.75 -0.98 -13.54
C THR A 682 -32.40 -1.59 -14.88
N TYR A 683 -31.23 -1.32 -15.45
CA TYR A 683 -30.74 -1.98 -16.66
C TYR A 683 -30.57 -3.48 -16.42
N TRP A 684 -30.24 -3.88 -15.19
CA TRP A 684 -30.14 -5.26 -14.74
C TRP A 684 -31.49 -5.98 -14.55
N THR A 685 -32.63 -5.27 -14.41
CA THR A 685 -33.95 -5.89 -14.11
C THR A 685 -35.12 -5.45 -15.01
N PHE A 686 -34.95 -4.35 -15.75
CA PHE A 686 -35.91 -3.78 -16.70
C PHE A 686 -35.41 -3.90 -18.16
N THR A 687 -34.27 -4.56 -18.42
CA THR A 687 -34.02 -5.11 -19.77
C THR A 687 -35.09 -6.16 -20.05
N LYS A 688 -36.20 -5.73 -20.65
CA LYS A 688 -37.28 -6.61 -21.11
C LYS A 688 -36.84 -7.51 -22.26
N ASP A 689 -35.64 -7.31 -22.79
CA ASP A 689 -35.08 -8.10 -23.86
C ASP A 689 -34.70 -9.50 -23.33
N PRO A 690 -35.46 -10.55 -23.70
CA PRO A 690 -35.12 -11.92 -23.32
C PRO A 690 -33.75 -12.33 -23.85
N LYS A 691 -33.23 -11.66 -24.89
CA LYS A 691 -31.88 -11.88 -25.40
C LYS A 691 -30.80 -11.36 -24.45
N ILE A 692 -31.03 -10.26 -23.72
CA ILE A 692 -30.06 -9.76 -22.74
C ILE A 692 -30.01 -10.67 -21.50
N HIS A 693 -31.16 -11.11 -21.01
CA HIS A 693 -31.23 -12.11 -19.94
C HIS A 693 -30.69 -13.48 -20.36
N GLY A 694 -30.94 -13.88 -21.61
CA GLY A 694 -30.37 -15.08 -22.24
C GLY A 694 -28.84 -15.00 -22.30
N LYS A 695 -28.29 -13.92 -22.85
CA LYS A 695 -26.84 -13.68 -22.90
C LYS A 695 -26.19 -13.63 -21.52
N PHE A 696 -26.80 -12.95 -20.55
CA PHE A 696 -26.28 -12.97 -19.18
C PHE A 696 -26.20 -14.40 -18.62
N TRP A 697 -27.27 -15.18 -18.78
CA TRP A 697 -27.32 -16.57 -18.35
C TRP A 697 -26.30 -17.44 -19.10
N GLU A 698 -26.07 -17.19 -20.39
CA GLU A 698 -25.00 -17.80 -21.21
C GLU A 698 -23.60 -17.54 -20.65
N TYR A 699 -23.31 -16.33 -20.15
CA TYR A 699 -22.00 -16.01 -19.57
C TYR A 699 -21.82 -16.47 -18.12
N GLN A 700 -22.90 -16.55 -17.34
CA GLN A 700 -22.88 -16.98 -15.94
C GLN A 700 -22.78 -18.51 -15.79
N VAL A 701 -23.56 -19.26 -16.58
CA VAL A 701 -23.66 -20.72 -16.49
C VAL A 701 -22.33 -21.46 -16.68
N PRO A 702 -21.37 -21.05 -17.52
CA PRO A 702 -20.05 -21.66 -17.62
C PRO A 702 -19.33 -21.86 -16.28
N LEU A 703 -19.44 -20.90 -15.35
CA LEU A 703 -18.86 -21.04 -14.00
C LEU A 703 -19.53 -22.17 -13.21
N SER A 704 -20.86 -22.27 -13.31
CA SER A 704 -21.62 -23.36 -12.71
C SER A 704 -21.29 -24.69 -13.40
N LEU A 705 -21.15 -24.73 -14.73
CA LEU A 705 -20.77 -25.93 -15.49
C LEU A 705 -19.37 -26.45 -15.10
N ILE A 706 -18.40 -25.56 -14.85
CA ILE A 706 -17.10 -25.94 -14.28
C ILE A 706 -17.32 -26.64 -12.94
N ASN A 707 -18.13 -26.06 -12.06
CA ASN A 707 -18.41 -26.63 -10.76
C ASN A 707 -19.21 -27.93 -10.83
N ILE A 708 -19.99 -28.15 -11.89
CA ILE A 708 -20.81 -29.35 -12.06
C ILE A 708 -19.98 -30.50 -12.65
N PHE A 709 -19.13 -30.20 -13.64
CA PHE A 709 -18.50 -31.24 -14.47
C PHE A 709 -17.00 -31.37 -14.32
N HIS A 710 -16.24 -30.32 -13.98
CA HIS A 710 -14.78 -30.41 -13.96
C HIS A 710 -14.29 -31.13 -12.70
N ASN A 711 -13.57 -32.24 -12.89
CA ASN A 711 -13.09 -33.16 -11.88
C ASN A 711 -14.22 -33.75 -11.01
N LYS A 712 -15.38 -34.02 -11.63
CA LYS A 712 -16.55 -34.60 -10.97
C LYS A 712 -17.18 -35.71 -11.80
N THR A 713 -17.79 -36.69 -11.12
CA THR A 713 -18.61 -37.72 -11.77
C THR A 713 -19.99 -37.17 -12.14
N LEU A 714 -20.52 -37.53 -13.31
CA LEU A 714 -21.85 -37.09 -13.72
C LEU A 714 -22.94 -37.70 -12.83
N ALA A 715 -23.85 -36.86 -12.34
CA ALA A 715 -24.93 -37.32 -11.48
C ALA A 715 -25.98 -38.12 -12.29
N LYS A 716 -26.31 -39.34 -11.85
CA LYS A 716 -27.34 -40.20 -12.49
C LYS A 716 -28.69 -39.49 -12.62
N LYS A 717 -29.04 -38.65 -11.65
CA LYS A 717 -30.28 -37.85 -11.61
C LYS A 717 -30.36 -36.75 -12.69
N MET A 718 -29.23 -36.39 -13.30
CA MET A 718 -29.19 -35.41 -14.39
C MET A 718 -29.76 -36.01 -15.69
N PHE A 719 -29.82 -37.33 -15.80
CA PHE A 719 -30.38 -38.02 -16.96
C PHE A 719 -31.88 -38.30 -16.74
N PRO A 720 -32.78 -37.78 -17.60
CA PRO A 720 -34.22 -38.05 -17.49
C PRO A 720 -34.59 -39.53 -17.72
N LYS A 721 -33.72 -40.28 -18.41
CA LYS A 721 -33.80 -41.73 -18.65
C LYS A 721 -32.59 -42.41 -18.00
N ASN A 722 -32.51 -43.75 -18.07
CA ASN A 722 -31.39 -44.51 -17.53
C ASN A 722 -30.03 -43.90 -17.93
N ALA A 723 -29.26 -43.46 -16.94
CA ALA A 723 -27.96 -42.86 -17.16
C ALA A 723 -26.99 -43.89 -17.78
N PRO A 724 -26.26 -43.55 -18.87
CA PRO A 724 -25.25 -44.43 -19.42
C PRO A 724 -24.15 -44.69 -18.39
N LEU A 725 -23.97 -45.96 -17.98
CA LEU A 725 -23.02 -46.34 -16.93
C LEU A 725 -21.58 -45.92 -17.26
N ASP A 726 -21.22 -45.97 -18.55
CA ASP A 726 -19.93 -45.52 -19.07
C ASP A 726 -19.64 -44.03 -18.90
N LEU A 727 -20.65 -43.21 -18.59
CA LEU A 727 -20.50 -41.76 -18.36
C LEU A 727 -20.55 -41.36 -16.88
N VAL A 728 -21.27 -42.11 -16.05
CA VAL A 728 -21.54 -41.74 -14.64
C VAL A 728 -20.58 -42.37 -13.64
N ASP A 729 -19.87 -43.44 -14.03
CA ASP A 729 -18.94 -44.16 -13.15
C ASP A 729 -17.49 -43.61 -13.24
N HIS A 730 -17.27 -42.55 -14.02
CA HIS A 730 -15.96 -41.95 -14.26
C HIS A 730 -15.97 -40.44 -14.06
N GLU A 731 -14.82 -39.90 -13.65
CA GLU A 731 -14.61 -38.47 -13.49
C GLU A 731 -14.57 -37.79 -14.87
N ALA A 732 -15.31 -36.68 -14.98
CA ALA A 732 -15.29 -35.82 -16.15
C ALA A 732 -14.33 -34.65 -15.94
N THR A 733 -13.67 -34.23 -17.01
CA THR A 733 -12.81 -33.05 -17.00
C THR A 733 -13.14 -32.17 -18.20
N ILE A 734 -13.36 -30.88 -17.96
CA ILE A 734 -13.54 -29.90 -19.04
C ILE A 734 -12.20 -29.67 -19.74
N VAL A 735 -12.16 -29.91 -21.04
CA VAL A 735 -10.95 -29.73 -21.87
C VAL A 735 -10.65 -28.25 -22.04
N GLY A 736 -9.38 -27.87 -21.98
CA GLY A 736 -8.94 -26.48 -22.17
C GLY A 736 -9.21 -25.54 -20.98
N TRP A 737 -9.82 -26.01 -19.88
CA TRP A 737 -10.06 -25.16 -18.71
C TRP A 737 -8.75 -24.79 -18.00
N LYS A 738 -8.37 -23.53 -18.12
CA LYS A 738 -7.20 -22.91 -17.49
C LYS A 738 -7.68 -21.63 -16.80
N LYS A 739 -7.17 -21.36 -15.58
CA LYS A 739 -7.70 -20.37 -14.59
C LYS A 739 -7.75 -18.89 -15.04
N SER A 740 -7.57 -18.57 -16.33
CA SER A 740 -7.39 -17.21 -16.86
C SER A 740 -8.53 -16.72 -17.77
N CYS A 741 -9.18 -17.58 -18.56
CA CYS A 741 -10.23 -17.19 -19.52
C CYS A 741 -11.31 -18.28 -19.64
N ILE A 742 -12.58 -17.88 -19.67
CA ILE A 742 -13.71 -18.82 -19.54
C ILE A 742 -14.31 -19.16 -20.91
N GLY A 743 -14.46 -18.23 -21.86
CA GLY A 743 -14.97 -18.61 -23.19
C GLY A 743 -14.57 -17.70 -24.33
N ALA A 744 -14.73 -18.23 -25.55
CA ALA A 744 -14.47 -17.58 -26.83
C ALA A 744 -15.77 -17.44 -27.61
N ASN A 745 -15.89 -16.35 -28.37
CA ASN A 745 -17.08 -16.09 -29.18
C ASN A 745 -16.82 -16.38 -30.68
N CYS A 746 -17.90 -16.42 -31.47
CA CYS A 746 -17.83 -16.64 -32.91
C CYS A 746 -17.12 -15.54 -33.70
N SER A 747 -16.92 -14.34 -33.14
CA SER A 747 -16.13 -13.28 -33.77
C SER A 747 -14.62 -13.49 -33.62
N ASP A 748 -14.20 -14.26 -32.62
CA ASP A 748 -12.80 -14.58 -32.35
C ASP A 748 -12.31 -15.81 -33.13
N LEU A 749 -13.16 -16.83 -33.27
CA LEU A 749 -12.89 -18.05 -34.04
C LEU A 749 -14.17 -18.83 -34.40
N THR A 750 -14.11 -19.66 -35.44
CA THR A 750 -15.24 -20.53 -35.84
C THR A 750 -15.39 -21.74 -34.91
N MET A 751 -16.57 -22.36 -34.86
CA MET A 751 -16.78 -23.58 -34.06
C MET A 751 -15.84 -24.72 -34.49
N GLU A 752 -15.57 -24.84 -35.79
CA GLU A 752 -14.61 -25.83 -36.30
C GLU A 752 -13.20 -25.55 -35.75
N GLN A 753 -12.72 -24.31 -35.82
CA GLN A 753 -11.42 -23.91 -35.25
C GLN A 753 -11.34 -24.13 -33.74
N PHE A 754 -12.43 -23.88 -33.01
CA PHE A 754 -12.54 -24.16 -31.58
C PHE A 754 -12.32 -25.65 -31.30
N LEU A 755 -13.05 -26.50 -32.02
CA LEU A 755 -12.95 -27.95 -31.85
C LEU A 755 -11.58 -28.48 -32.28
N GLU A 756 -11.03 -28.03 -33.41
CA GLU A 756 -9.68 -28.39 -33.84
C GLU A 756 -8.62 -28.02 -32.81
N ALA A 757 -8.74 -26.84 -32.17
CA ALA A 757 -7.80 -26.44 -31.14
C ALA A 757 -7.79 -27.43 -29.97
N HIS A 758 -8.97 -27.86 -29.51
CA HIS A 758 -9.10 -28.72 -28.34
C HIS A 758 -8.89 -30.22 -28.62
N PHE A 759 -9.29 -30.71 -29.80
CA PHE A 759 -9.07 -32.11 -30.19
C PHE A 759 -7.65 -32.36 -30.69
N ASP A 760 -7.11 -31.45 -31.51
CA ASP A 760 -5.90 -31.73 -32.30
C ASP A 760 -4.66 -30.93 -31.83
N HIS A 761 -4.84 -29.79 -31.15
CA HIS A 761 -3.74 -28.83 -30.87
C HIS A 761 -3.55 -28.46 -29.39
N ASP A 762 -3.94 -29.35 -28.45
CA ASP A 762 -3.76 -29.14 -27.01
C ASP A 762 -4.35 -27.79 -26.50
N SER A 763 -5.51 -27.42 -27.03
CA SER A 763 -6.24 -26.18 -26.71
C SER A 763 -5.48 -24.90 -27.08
N ARG A 764 -4.76 -24.89 -28.22
CA ARG A 764 -3.98 -23.72 -28.68
C ARG A 764 -4.13 -23.44 -30.18
N ILE A 765 -4.10 -22.17 -30.55
CA ILE A 765 -3.97 -21.68 -31.94
C ILE A 765 -2.86 -20.61 -31.95
N ASP A 766 -1.86 -20.72 -32.82
CA ASP A 766 -0.76 -19.74 -32.94
C ASP A 766 -0.09 -19.35 -31.61
N LYS A 767 0.11 -20.33 -30.73
CA LYS A 767 0.63 -20.18 -29.34
C LYS A 767 -0.30 -19.45 -28.36
N ARG A 768 -1.49 -19.01 -28.79
CA ARG A 768 -2.54 -18.48 -27.92
C ARG A 768 -3.36 -19.64 -27.35
N GLU A 769 -3.67 -19.58 -26.06
CA GLU A 769 -4.53 -20.56 -25.42
C GLU A 769 -6.01 -20.28 -25.73
N ILE A 770 -6.75 -21.34 -26.05
CA ILE A 770 -8.18 -21.26 -26.34
C ILE A 770 -8.97 -21.61 -25.07
N PRO A 771 -9.93 -20.77 -24.65
CA PRO A 771 -10.72 -20.99 -23.44
C PRO A 771 -11.70 -22.17 -23.61
N PRO A 772 -12.18 -22.78 -22.51
CA PRO A 772 -12.91 -24.05 -22.55
C PRO A 772 -14.34 -24.01 -23.10
N PHE A 773 -14.98 -22.84 -23.15
CA PHE A 773 -16.36 -22.69 -23.61
C PHE A 773 -16.42 -21.87 -24.90
N TYR A 774 -17.28 -22.28 -25.83
CA TYR A 774 -17.56 -21.59 -27.08
C TYR A 774 -19.00 -21.07 -27.11
N PHE A 775 -19.17 -19.82 -27.52
CA PHE A 775 -20.47 -19.16 -27.69
C PHE A 775 -20.77 -18.97 -29.19
N PRO A 776 -21.70 -19.77 -29.75
CA PRO A 776 -22.11 -19.67 -31.16
C PRO A 776 -22.80 -18.35 -31.50
N THR A 777 -22.94 -18.05 -32.79
CA THR A 777 -23.62 -16.81 -33.24
C THR A 777 -25.14 -16.88 -33.05
N ASP A 778 -25.74 -15.75 -32.63
CA ASP A 778 -27.20 -15.60 -32.50
C ASP A 778 -27.93 -15.57 -33.86
N GLU A 779 -27.20 -15.42 -34.97
CA GLU A 779 -27.77 -15.28 -36.31
C GLU A 779 -28.30 -16.61 -36.88
N ILE A 780 -27.86 -17.74 -36.32
CA ILE A 780 -28.18 -19.07 -36.81
C ILE A 780 -28.69 -19.91 -35.64
N THR A 781 -29.83 -20.57 -35.80
CA THR A 781 -30.45 -21.35 -34.72
C THR A 781 -29.58 -22.56 -34.35
N GLY A 782 -29.34 -22.78 -33.06
CA GLY A 782 -28.41 -23.80 -32.56
C GLY A 782 -28.21 -23.75 -31.04
N PRO A 783 -27.11 -24.31 -30.51
CA PRO A 783 -26.78 -24.32 -29.08
C PRO A 783 -26.38 -22.93 -28.56
N ASP A 784 -26.58 -22.69 -27.27
CA ASP A 784 -26.15 -21.44 -26.62
C ASP A 784 -24.70 -21.53 -26.11
N ILE A 785 -24.25 -22.74 -25.69
CA ILE A 785 -22.87 -22.99 -25.25
C ILE A 785 -22.39 -24.33 -25.82
N VAL A 786 -21.13 -24.38 -26.26
CA VAL A 786 -20.45 -25.62 -26.68
C VAL A 786 -19.17 -25.80 -25.87
N PHE A 787 -18.92 -27.02 -25.39
CA PHE A 787 -17.65 -27.38 -24.74
C PHE A 787 -17.36 -28.88 -24.87
N ILE A 788 -16.20 -29.32 -24.39
CA ILE A 788 -15.75 -30.71 -24.50
C ILE A 788 -15.50 -31.28 -23.10
N LEU A 789 -16.09 -32.44 -22.83
CA LEU A 789 -15.79 -33.25 -21.66
C LEU A 789 -14.88 -34.41 -22.01
N LYS A 790 -13.83 -34.60 -21.22
CA LYS A 790 -13.01 -35.81 -21.25
C LYS A 790 -13.42 -36.72 -20.10
N ILE A 791 -14.00 -37.87 -20.44
CA ILE A 791 -14.45 -38.92 -19.50
C ILE A 791 -13.77 -40.22 -19.92
N ASN A 792 -13.11 -40.89 -18.97
CA ASN A 792 -12.36 -42.14 -19.23
C ASN A 792 -11.45 -42.06 -20.48
N LYS A 793 -10.67 -40.98 -20.59
CA LYS A 793 -9.76 -40.66 -21.71
C LYS A 793 -10.44 -40.41 -23.06
N LYS A 794 -11.77 -40.50 -23.17
CA LYS A 794 -12.54 -40.19 -24.37
C LYS A 794 -13.10 -38.78 -24.32
N MET A 795 -13.08 -38.08 -25.45
CA MET A 795 -13.64 -36.74 -25.59
C MET A 795 -15.10 -36.81 -26.03
N TYR A 796 -15.96 -36.02 -25.41
CA TYR A 796 -17.38 -35.92 -25.69
C TYR A 796 -17.73 -34.46 -25.96
N LEU A 797 -18.32 -34.20 -27.13
CA LEU A 797 -18.91 -32.90 -27.44
C LEU A 797 -20.13 -32.66 -26.58
N VAL A 798 -20.24 -31.46 -26.01
CA VAL A 798 -21.39 -31.07 -25.19
C VAL A 798 -22.05 -29.83 -25.78
N PHE A 799 -23.33 -29.95 -26.09
CA PHE A 799 -24.17 -28.85 -26.58
C PHE A 799 -25.18 -28.45 -25.51
N VAL A 800 -25.15 -27.19 -25.10
CA VAL A 800 -26.00 -26.68 -24.03
C VAL A 800 -27.06 -25.76 -24.62
N GLN A 801 -28.31 -26.01 -24.26
CA GLN A 801 -29.40 -25.06 -24.46
C GLN A 801 -29.88 -24.53 -23.12
N LEU A 802 -29.98 -23.21 -23.05
CA LEU A 802 -30.41 -22.43 -21.91
C LEU A 802 -31.84 -21.93 -22.12
N LYS A 803 -32.67 -22.08 -21.09
CA LYS A 803 -34.06 -21.61 -21.09
C LYS A 803 -34.43 -20.97 -19.76
N PHE A 804 -34.32 -19.65 -19.69
CA PHE A 804 -34.66 -18.89 -18.50
C PHE A 804 -36.15 -18.50 -18.44
N VAL A 805 -37.05 -19.49 -18.29
CA VAL A 805 -38.52 -19.31 -18.37
C VAL A 805 -39.26 -20.03 -17.22
N LYS A 806 -40.38 -19.46 -16.74
CA LYS A 806 -41.23 -20.06 -15.68
C LYS A 806 -42.06 -21.27 -16.15
N LYS A 807 -42.40 -21.33 -17.43
CA LYS A 807 -43.15 -22.45 -18.02
C LYS A 807 -42.70 -22.65 -19.45
N LEU A 808 -42.34 -23.89 -19.78
CA LEU A 808 -41.99 -24.28 -21.14
C LEU A 808 -43.12 -25.14 -21.69
N ASP A 809 -43.82 -24.65 -22.71
CA ASP A 809 -44.82 -25.45 -23.42
C ASP A 809 -44.15 -26.61 -24.20
N GLY A 810 -44.95 -27.61 -24.58
CA GLY A 810 -44.43 -28.82 -25.22
C GLY A 810 -43.69 -28.57 -26.53
N MET A 811 -44.14 -27.60 -27.33
CA MET A 811 -43.51 -27.23 -28.60
C MET A 811 -42.17 -26.52 -28.38
N LYS A 812 -42.07 -25.57 -27.45
CA LYS A 812 -40.82 -24.86 -27.16
C LYS A 812 -39.77 -25.78 -26.53
N ALA A 813 -40.20 -26.76 -25.74
CA ALA A 813 -39.32 -27.79 -25.22
C ALA A 813 -38.76 -28.68 -26.34
N ALA A 814 -39.61 -29.12 -27.28
CA ALA A 814 -39.18 -29.91 -28.43
C ALA A 814 -38.18 -29.12 -29.31
N HIS A 815 -38.49 -27.85 -29.60
CA HIS A 815 -37.58 -26.98 -30.35
C HIS A 815 -36.24 -26.77 -29.64
N ALA A 816 -36.23 -26.56 -28.31
CA ALA A 816 -35.00 -26.41 -27.53
C ALA A 816 -34.12 -27.68 -27.52
N LEU A 817 -34.72 -28.86 -27.72
CA LEU A 817 -34.00 -30.13 -27.86
C LEU A 817 -33.49 -30.35 -29.28
N GLU A 818 -34.22 -29.85 -30.27
CA GLU A 818 -33.85 -29.89 -31.69
C GLU A 818 -32.61 -29.02 -31.97
N THR A 819 -32.51 -27.83 -31.36
CA THR A 819 -31.37 -26.91 -31.56
C THR A 819 -30.02 -27.48 -31.09
N ILE A 820 -30.05 -28.45 -30.18
CA ILE A 820 -28.86 -29.16 -29.66
C ILE A 820 -28.75 -30.59 -30.24
N SER A 821 -29.47 -30.86 -31.33
CA SER A 821 -29.40 -32.13 -32.06
C SER A 821 -28.32 -32.09 -33.15
N ARG A 822 -27.81 -33.26 -33.54
CA ARG A 822 -26.81 -33.39 -34.61
C ARG A 822 -27.27 -32.76 -35.91
N ASP A 823 -28.54 -32.96 -36.31
CA ASP A 823 -29.03 -32.45 -37.59
C ASP A 823 -29.06 -30.92 -37.64
N ALA A 824 -29.50 -30.27 -36.56
CA ALA A 824 -29.46 -28.81 -36.46
C ALA A 824 -28.02 -28.28 -36.46
N ILE A 825 -27.11 -28.92 -35.71
CA ILE A 825 -25.72 -28.47 -35.60
C ILE A 825 -24.96 -28.70 -36.91
N ASN A 826 -25.16 -29.85 -37.56
CA ASN A 826 -24.43 -30.24 -38.77
C ASN A 826 -24.78 -29.35 -39.97
N VAL A 827 -26.04 -28.93 -40.10
CA VAL A 827 -26.45 -28.06 -41.23
C VAL A 827 -25.95 -26.63 -41.07
N HIS A 828 -25.84 -26.14 -39.83
CA HIS A 828 -25.80 -24.71 -39.56
C HIS A 828 -24.52 -24.22 -38.88
N HIS A 829 -23.85 -25.06 -38.09
CA HIS A 829 -22.72 -24.65 -37.24
C HIS A 829 -21.45 -25.48 -37.46
N LEU A 830 -21.59 -26.77 -37.81
CA LEU A 830 -20.47 -27.70 -37.96
C LEU A 830 -20.73 -28.73 -39.09
N PRO A 831 -20.56 -28.37 -40.37
CA PRO A 831 -20.78 -29.27 -41.52
C PRO A 831 -19.97 -30.57 -41.51
N ASN A 832 -18.87 -30.60 -40.76
CA ASN A 832 -18.00 -31.76 -40.56
C ASN A 832 -18.23 -32.43 -39.19
N PHE A 833 -19.47 -32.47 -38.68
CA PHE A 833 -19.77 -32.99 -37.33
C PHE A 833 -19.15 -34.36 -37.05
N ASP A 834 -19.23 -35.27 -38.01
CA ASP A 834 -18.78 -36.66 -37.85
C ASP A 834 -17.25 -36.80 -37.73
N ARG A 835 -16.47 -35.74 -38.04
CA ARG A 835 -15.03 -35.68 -37.73
C ARG A 835 -14.78 -35.68 -36.23
N PHE A 836 -15.58 -34.93 -35.47
CA PHE A 836 -15.40 -34.72 -34.03
C PHE A 836 -16.26 -35.67 -33.18
N CYS A 837 -17.29 -36.27 -33.78
CA CYS A 837 -18.12 -37.30 -33.16
C CYS A 837 -18.47 -38.39 -34.20
N PRO A 838 -17.63 -39.45 -34.31
CA PRO A 838 -17.81 -40.49 -35.32
C PRO A 838 -19.19 -41.19 -35.23
N PRO A 839 -19.66 -41.86 -36.30
CA PRO A 839 -21.00 -42.46 -36.36
C PRO A 839 -21.36 -43.45 -35.25
N ASN A 840 -20.36 -44.07 -34.61
CA ASN A 840 -20.55 -45.04 -33.53
C ASN A 840 -20.37 -44.43 -32.14
N GLU A 841 -20.18 -43.11 -32.04
CA GLU A 841 -19.93 -42.40 -30.79
C GLU A 841 -21.11 -41.52 -30.38
N ARG A 842 -21.18 -41.23 -29.08
CA ARG A 842 -22.22 -40.40 -28.48
C ARG A 842 -21.73 -38.99 -28.27
N TYR A 843 -22.64 -38.03 -28.35
CA TYR A 843 -22.44 -36.67 -27.88
C TYR A 843 -23.43 -36.36 -26.75
N LEU A 844 -23.12 -35.34 -25.96
CA LEU A 844 -23.91 -34.94 -24.81
C LEU A 844 -24.71 -33.69 -25.16
N SER A 845 -25.96 -33.66 -24.69
CA SER A 845 -26.82 -32.49 -24.78
C SER A 845 -27.31 -32.12 -23.40
N LEU A 846 -27.18 -30.86 -23.03
CA LEU A 846 -27.64 -30.35 -21.75
C LEU A 846 -28.75 -29.32 -21.97
N LEU A 847 -29.94 -29.62 -21.49
CA LEU A 847 -31.00 -28.62 -21.37
C LEU A 847 -31.01 -28.09 -19.95
N LEU A 848 -30.67 -26.81 -19.79
CA LEU A 848 -30.66 -26.14 -18.50
C LEU A 848 -31.73 -25.05 -18.46
N MET A 849 -32.73 -25.24 -17.62
CA MET A 849 -33.89 -24.36 -17.52
C MET A 849 -34.17 -23.93 -16.08
N TYR A 850 -34.58 -22.68 -15.90
CA TYR A 850 -34.95 -22.16 -14.59
C TYR A 850 -35.80 -20.89 -14.72
N PRO A 851 -36.75 -20.59 -13.82
CA PRO A 851 -37.28 -21.44 -12.74
C PRO A 851 -38.32 -22.46 -13.22
N GLY A 852 -38.41 -22.71 -14.52
CA GLY A 852 -39.32 -23.71 -15.07
C GLY A 852 -38.84 -25.14 -14.85
N LYS A 853 -39.78 -26.08 -15.00
CA LYS A 853 -39.53 -27.52 -14.94
C LYS A 853 -39.89 -28.20 -16.26
N LEU A 854 -39.14 -29.21 -16.66
CA LEU A 854 -39.46 -30.01 -17.84
C LEU A 854 -40.67 -30.92 -17.52
N SER A 855 -41.69 -30.89 -18.37
CA SER A 855 -42.89 -31.74 -18.17
C SER A 855 -42.57 -33.24 -18.29
N ASP A 856 -43.27 -34.10 -17.55
CA ASP A 856 -43.00 -35.54 -17.56
C ASP A 856 -43.26 -36.19 -18.94
N LYS A 857 -44.19 -35.63 -19.74
CA LYS A 857 -44.38 -36.03 -21.15
C LYS A 857 -43.12 -35.76 -21.99
N ASN A 858 -42.45 -34.63 -21.78
CA ASN A 858 -41.25 -34.27 -22.52
C ASN A 858 -39.99 -34.98 -21.99
N LYS A 859 -39.97 -35.41 -20.72
CA LYS A 859 -38.92 -36.32 -20.19
C LYS A 859 -38.93 -37.69 -20.87
N THR A 860 -40.11 -38.11 -21.35
CA THR A 860 -40.25 -39.38 -22.10
C THR A 860 -39.93 -39.28 -23.58
N MET A 861 -39.81 -38.07 -24.16
CA MET A 861 -39.42 -37.91 -25.57
C MET A 861 -38.07 -38.58 -25.83
N HIS A 862 -37.97 -39.31 -26.93
CA HIS A 862 -36.69 -39.82 -27.40
C HIS A 862 -35.90 -38.65 -27.98
N PRO A 863 -34.58 -38.54 -27.67
CA PRO A 863 -33.73 -37.60 -28.38
C PRO A 863 -33.87 -37.85 -29.90
N PRO A 864 -33.90 -36.81 -30.75
CA PRO A 864 -34.01 -36.99 -32.21
C PRO A 864 -32.93 -37.90 -32.80
N ASP A 865 -31.74 -37.93 -32.18
CA ASP A 865 -30.62 -38.81 -32.55
C ASP A 865 -30.38 -39.87 -31.46
N SER A 866 -30.34 -41.14 -31.85
CA SER A 866 -30.00 -42.27 -30.96
C SER A 866 -28.61 -42.18 -30.30
N ARG A 867 -27.72 -41.34 -30.83
CA ARG A 867 -26.37 -41.05 -30.30
C ARG A 867 -26.36 -39.94 -29.24
N GLN A 868 -27.47 -39.24 -29.05
CA GLN A 868 -27.58 -38.12 -28.12
C GLN A 868 -27.87 -38.62 -26.69
N ALA A 869 -26.97 -38.33 -25.75
CA ALA A 869 -27.25 -38.50 -24.32
C ALA A 869 -27.76 -37.18 -23.73
N LEU A 870 -29.06 -37.12 -23.42
CA LEU A 870 -29.70 -35.93 -22.87
C LEU A 870 -29.54 -35.85 -21.35
N MET A 871 -29.02 -34.72 -20.91
CA MET A 871 -28.92 -34.25 -19.53
C MET A 871 -29.90 -33.08 -19.34
N VAL A 872 -30.52 -32.99 -18.16
CA VAL A 872 -31.46 -31.91 -17.81
C VAL A 872 -31.16 -31.38 -16.41
N ILE A 873 -31.05 -30.05 -16.32
CA ILE A 873 -31.08 -29.32 -15.06
C ILE A 873 -32.29 -28.38 -15.10
N ASP A 874 -33.21 -28.54 -14.15
CA ASP A 874 -34.45 -27.76 -14.05
C ASP A 874 -34.78 -27.38 -12.60
N GLU A 875 -35.88 -26.66 -12.38
CA GLU A 875 -36.35 -26.29 -11.03
C GLU A 875 -36.36 -27.46 -10.04
N GLY A 876 -36.62 -28.68 -10.50
CA GLY A 876 -36.71 -29.87 -9.65
C GLY A 876 -35.37 -30.41 -9.14
N ASN A 877 -34.24 -30.05 -9.77
CA ASN A 877 -32.92 -30.57 -9.40
C ASN A 877 -31.80 -29.51 -9.36
N ILE A 878 -32.08 -28.26 -9.73
CA ILE A 878 -31.06 -27.20 -9.79
C ILE A 878 -30.34 -26.96 -8.45
N ALA A 879 -31.02 -27.13 -7.32
CA ALA A 879 -30.46 -27.01 -5.98
C ALA A 879 -29.38 -28.06 -5.66
N GLU A 880 -29.29 -29.14 -6.43
CA GLU A 880 -28.20 -30.13 -6.31
C GLU A 880 -26.92 -29.67 -7.02
N TYR A 881 -27.02 -28.68 -7.90
CA TYR A 881 -25.96 -28.29 -8.84
C TYR A 881 -25.53 -26.82 -8.73
N PHE A 882 -26.40 -25.94 -8.23
CA PHE A 882 -26.17 -24.50 -8.07
C PHE A 882 -26.20 -24.11 -6.58
N HIS A 883 -25.42 -23.09 -6.21
CA HIS A 883 -25.38 -22.60 -4.84
C HIS A 883 -26.66 -21.80 -4.50
N GLU A 884 -27.10 -21.81 -3.24
CA GLU A 884 -28.29 -21.10 -2.75
C GLU A 884 -28.29 -19.61 -3.18
N ASN A 885 -27.21 -18.87 -2.92
CA ASN A 885 -27.03 -17.49 -3.41
C ASN A 885 -27.18 -17.32 -4.94
N GLU A 886 -26.77 -18.31 -5.75
CA GLU A 886 -26.98 -18.25 -7.20
C GLU A 886 -28.47 -18.40 -7.50
N ILE A 887 -29.14 -19.38 -6.89
CA ILE A 887 -30.57 -19.61 -7.05
C ILE A 887 -31.40 -18.40 -6.57
N GLU A 888 -31.06 -17.84 -5.41
CA GLU A 888 -31.70 -16.63 -4.86
C GLU A 888 -31.57 -15.42 -5.80
N LEU A 889 -30.38 -15.25 -6.41
CA LEU A 889 -30.16 -14.21 -7.41
C LEU A 889 -31.11 -14.42 -8.60
N LEU A 890 -31.20 -15.65 -9.11
CA LEU A 890 -32.06 -15.98 -10.26
C LEU A 890 -33.55 -15.85 -9.93
N ASP A 891 -33.96 -16.18 -8.71
CA ASP A 891 -35.31 -15.96 -8.20
C ASP A 891 -35.63 -14.48 -8.00
N SER A 892 -34.66 -13.68 -7.56
CA SER A 892 -34.81 -12.23 -7.43
C SER A 892 -35.05 -11.57 -8.79
N ILE A 893 -34.38 -12.06 -9.85
CA ILE A 893 -34.54 -11.60 -11.23
C ILE A 893 -35.97 -11.86 -11.71
N LYS A 894 -36.56 -13.02 -11.40
CA LYS A 894 -37.94 -13.35 -11.79
C LYS A 894 -39.01 -12.64 -10.94
N ARG A 895 -38.84 -12.60 -9.61
CA ARG A 895 -39.77 -11.92 -8.68
C ARG A 895 -39.94 -10.43 -9.01
N SER A 896 -38.85 -9.76 -9.38
CA SER A 896 -38.85 -8.33 -9.73
C SER A 896 -39.60 -8.03 -11.02
N GLY A 897 -39.58 -8.93 -12.01
CA GLY A 897 -40.34 -8.78 -13.25
C GLY A 897 -41.86 -8.86 -13.05
N GLU A 898 -42.33 -9.70 -12.13
CA GLU A 898 -43.76 -10.01 -11.95
C GLU A 898 -44.50 -9.01 -11.05
N ALA A 899 -43.81 -8.42 -10.05
CA ALA A 899 -44.35 -7.34 -9.21
C ALA A 899 -44.79 -6.10 -10.03
N ILE A 900 -44.18 -5.91 -11.21
CA ILE A 900 -44.45 -4.79 -12.12
C ILE A 900 -45.63 -5.11 -13.06
N GLU A 901 -45.81 -6.37 -13.48
CA GLU A 901 -47.01 -6.80 -14.23
C GLU A 901 -48.28 -6.65 -13.38
N HIS A 902 -48.24 -7.11 -12.13
CA HIS A 902 -49.34 -6.91 -11.18
C HIS A 902 -49.58 -5.43 -10.84
N GLY A 903 -48.52 -4.62 -10.80
CA GLY A 903 -48.62 -3.17 -10.63
C GLY A 903 -49.26 -2.46 -11.84
N ARG A 904 -48.99 -2.92 -13.07
CA ARG A 904 -49.60 -2.39 -14.31
C ARG A 904 -51.03 -2.88 -14.51
N GLU A 905 -51.35 -4.14 -14.24
CA GLU A 905 -52.74 -4.63 -14.30
C GLU A 905 -53.63 -3.93 -13.30
N LYS A 906 -53.12 -3.62 -12.09
CA LYS A 906 -53.84 -2.77 -11.12
C LYS A 906 -54.03 -1.34 -11.64
N LYS A 907 -53.04 -0.77 -12.34
CA LYS A 907 -53.11 0.59 -12.89
C LYS A 907 -54.02 0.70 -14.13
N ILE A 908 -54.11 -0.36 -14.92
CA ILE A 908 -55.03 -0.45 -16.07
C ILE A 908 -56.46 -0.65 -15.57
N LYS A 909 -56.68 -1.53 -14.58
CA LYS A 909 -58.00 -1.71 -13.94
C LYS A 909 -58.48 -0.47 -13.18
N SER A 910 -57.56 0.29 -12.55
CA SER A 910 -57.92 1.57 -11.90
C SER A 910 -58.31 2.64 -12.93
N ASN A 911 -57.60 2.71 -14.07
CA ASN A 911 -57.93 3.65 -15.14
C ASN A 911 -59.24 3.28 -15.87
N GLU A 912 -59.56 1.99 -16.01
CA GLU A 912 -60.85 1.53 -16.55
C GLU A 912 -62.02 1.80 -15.59
N GLN A 913 -61.80 1.71 -14.26
CA GLN A 913 -62.80 2.13 -13.27
C GLN A 913 -63.01 3.64 -13.23
N GLU A 914 -61.95 4.46 -13.34
CA GLU A 914 -62.06 5.92 -13.44
C GLU A 914 -62.74 6.38 -14.73
N SER A 915 -62.53 5.69 -15.87
CA SER A 915 -63.26 5.98 -17.12
C SER A 915 -64.72 5.55 -17.08
N SER A 916 -65.07 4.57 -16.25
CA SER A 916 -66.45 4.10 -16.06
C SER A 916 -67.26 5.05 -15.15
N LEU A 917 -66.60 5.68 -14.17
CA LEU A 917 -67.21 6.66 -13.26
C LEU A 917 -67.40 8.03 -13.90
N THR A 918 -66.60 8.40 -14.91
CA THR A 918 -66.74 9.68 -15.64
C THR A 918 -67.82 9.67 -16.73
N LEU A 919 -68.44 8.51 -17.02
CA LEU A 919 -69.54 8.37 -17.98
C LEU A 919 -70.93 8.32 -17.33
N GLN A 920 -71.05 8.47 -16.00
CA GLN A 920 -72.35 8.48 -15.29
C GLN A 920 -72.77 9.86 -14.73
N ASP A 921 -71.93 10.89 -14.77
CA ASP A 921 -72.27 12.24 -14.30
C ASP A 921 -72.35 13.28 -15.44
N GLY A 922 -72.94 12.85 -16.57
CA GLY A 922 -73.19 13.70 -17.73
C GLY A 922 -74.55 13.45 -18.36
N ASP A 923 -75.61 13.68 -17.58
CA ASP A 923 -76.97 14.02 -18.02
C ASP A 923 -77.47 15.25 -17.25
#